data_AF-A0A7U9T1M6-F1
#
_entry.id   AF-A0A7U9T1M6-F1
#
_cell.length_a   1.000
_cell.length_b   1.000
_cell.length_c   1.000
_cell.angle_alpha   90.00
_cell.angle_beta   90.00
_cell.angle_gamma   90.00
#
_symmetry.space_group_name_H-M   'P 1'
#
loop_
_entity.id
_entity.type
_entity.pdbx_description
1 polymer ?
#
loop_
_entity_poly.entity_id
_entity_poly.type
_entity_poly.pdbx_seq_one_letter_code
_entity_poly.pdbx_strand_id
1 'polypeptide(L)'
;MDKEMVQKIEGIIQVNKGDIPAGFKLWEERKKKGIETDEELLRILFDLFAVEEKAIEREQNAPYVTDNYENNVRFFALCLMQELIPTFERFKSEDAYLELLCQKHMAYSFYNLMERGEEHEGLCMILGDEKYGKGLYLGLLKFYSAFYGRFSDNEEAIRLICKYYPTDEDAWLEQEKVIEALFSHITNAGDYGDLGYAYQGIEQIQKYIKNLPCKIIRQLLKRYHLYDIVNQKVYRHQIHAIIKSSCLEEEKKPALKFFYLDSLLLADFFNFIFVDQKRKLGDDIQIYLNVYEKNMADKEISVLKKPKAYWDNDDENPDRRLFWADGENRAEIYFKGEFFVFVSEGRSQKFNFDIKDWVLENLCSKASHDQIRQLISDGNDDENDIRQMTYSYLYLNGYRGTEEQILDFDHRFIFYSDNKELKPQASIQKEGLHFYGKSVYSLTCIVGKNGTGKTSIIDFLREKFYIMLKMLEDSMLPCENGYIDKEYCRELKLLGGECTFLVVFRVGDKDYFLTNMKDIKKSGVLPYQKEICNTMGSCKVAYFSQQLQADRILFLEKKGEGETGISKTLAGLGQCDYSEIKSIAIKRNAINASDARKEIINRELCYQFSLLRHIETNKLVRYLEISGEKRLAIYNLLSGGEIETFSFEDCKDTSKLEALIEEYAKRQDVGIGFFSSGQYAKFVFLARLYWFLRGYNEDSQYYQKDLTEQTFLREDALQQEESALIFIDEGELYYHPEWQRRYVSTLLDMLSLCEGGARVQIVFTTNSPFVISDVLKEDVQYLSDSRTEFGETLGQNIHILLKRNFFMDYTIGEYSRRLIETIIRWIEEKDKNQRIEQSESNERREMQAEEKTDISFYFDNVQDEYEMVEHLIQQIGEPVYRNKLEGMLRELREHKENSLKNRIFQLEQQKADLEKKIAELKEEGEYDSN
;
A
#
# COMPACT_ATOMS: atom_id res chain seq x y z
N MET A 1 59.76 12.70 3.41
CA MET A 1 58.54 13.52 3.30
C MET A 1 58.49 14.25 1.98
N ASP A 2 57.51 13.89 1.17
CA ASP A 2 57.15 14.54 -0.09
C ASP A 2 56.16 15.67 0.18
N LYS A 3 56.64 16.89 -0.02
CA LYS A 3 55.86 18.09 0.25
C LYS A 3 54.70 18.27 -0.72
N GLU A 4 54.79 17.72 -1.93
CA GLU A 4 53.74 17.82 -2.94
C GLU A 4 52.54 16.94 -2.54
N MET A 5 52.80 15.72 -2.08
CA MET A 5 51.76 14.81 -1.58
C MET A 5 51.05 15.37 -0.33
N VAL A 6 51.80 15.91 0.63
CA VAL A 6 51.21 16.56 1.82
C VAL A 6 50.30 17.72 1.40
N GLN A 7 50.69 18.51 0.41
CA GLN A 7 49.86 19.60 -0.13
C GLN A 7 48.59 19.10 -0.84
N LYS A 8 48.66 17.98 -1.56
CA LYS A 8 47.48 17.36 -2.19
C LYS A 8 46.49 16.85 -1.15
N ILE A 9 46.96 16.09 -0.16
CA ILE A 9 46.13 15.60 0.95
C ILE A 9 45.51 16.77 1.70
N GLU A 10 46.29 17.81 1.99
CA GLU A 10 45.77 19.04 2.61
C GLU A 10 44.68 19.69 1.75
N GLY A 11 44.87 19.76 0.43
CA GLY A 11 43.88 20.26 -0.52
C GLY A 11 42.55 19.49 -0.42
N ILE A 12 42.60 18.16 -0.38
CA ILE A 12 41.40 17.31 -0.23
C ILE A 12 40.69 17.59 1.10
N ILE A 13 41.45 17.68 2.20
CA ILE A 13 40.88 17.97 3.53
C ILE A 13 40.22 19.36 3.56
N GLN A 14 40.83 20.37 2.94
CA GLN A 14 40.27 21.73 2.89
C GLN A 14 38.98 21.81 2.06
N VAL A 15 38.93 21.08 0.93
CA VAL A 15 37.73 21.03 0.08
C VAL A 15 36.58 20.35 0.83
N ASN A 16 36.86 19.27 1.56
CA ASN A 16 35.85 18.45 2.26
C ASN A 16 35.64 18.87 3.73
N LYS A 17 36.07 20.07 4.15
CA LYS A 17 35.99 20.52 5.55
C LYS A 17 34.57 20.54 6.15
N GLY A 18 33.54 20.65 5.29
CA GLY A 18 32.14 20.58 5.70
C GLY A 18 31.63 19.14 5.85
N ASP A 19 32.29 18.19 5.18
CA ASP A 19 31.94 16.78 5.13
C ASP A 19 32.57 16.00 6.29
N ILE A 20 33.73 16.46 6.77
CA ILE A 20 34.48 15.90 7.90
C ILE A 20 34.79 16.96 8.99
N PRO A 21 33.78 17.54 9.65
CA PRO A 21 33.98 18.68 10.54
C PRO A 21 34.81 18.35 11.80
N ALA A 22 34.70 17.13 12.36
CA ALA A 22 35.43 16.75 13.57
C ALA A 22 36.92 16.48 13.27
N GLY A 23 37.16 15.78 12.18
CA GLY A 23 38.44 15.44 11.62
C GLY A 23 39.17 16.66 11.07
N PHE A 24 38.46 17.58 10.41
CA PHE A 24 39.03 18.85 9.96
C PHE A 24 39.54 19.69 11.14
N LYS A 25 38.79 19.74 12.25
CA LYS A 25 39.23 20.42 13.46
C LYS A 25 40.51 19.79 14.03
N LEU A 26 40.58 18.46 14.09
CA LEU A 26 41.78 17.74 14.52
C LEU A 26 42.97 18.05 13.60
N TRP A 27 42.74 18.05 12.28
CA TRP A 27 43.75 18.38 11.28
C TRP A 27 44.35 19.77 11.52
N GLU A 28 43.52 20.80 11.70
CA GLU A 28 43.97 22.17 11.99
C GLU A 28 44.76 22.28 13.31
N GLU A 29 44.38 21.51 14.34
CA GLU A 29 45.10 21.47 15.61
C GLU A 29 46.47 20.79 15.51
N ARG A 30 46.56 19.68 14.76
CA ARG A 30 47.82 18.92 14.58
C ARG A 30 48.76 19.61 13.60
N LYS A 31 48.25 20.16 12.50
CA LYS A 31 49.02 20.88 11.48
C LYS A 31 49.79 22.08 12.06
N LYS A 32 49.20 22.80 13.02
CA LYS A 32 49.87 23.92 13.72
C LYS A 32 51.17 23.51 14.43
N LYS A 33 51.33 22.22 14.76
CA LYS A 33 52.54 21.69 15.40
C LYS A 33 53.64 21.29 14.41
N GLY A 34 53.36 21.34 13.10
CA GLY A 34 54.24 20.85 12.04
C GLY A 34 54.05 19.34 11.78
N ILE A 35 54.16 18.94 10.52
CA ILE A 35 54.22 17.53 10.09
C ILE A 35 55.62 17.36 9.51
N GLU A 36 56.46 16.53 10.15
CA GLU A 36 57.87 16.39 9.81
C GLU A 36 58.18 15.05 9.14
N THR A 37 57.37 14.02 9.40
CA THR A 37 57.54 12.66 8.87
C THR A 37 56.30 12.12 8.15
N ASP A 38 56.51 11.09 7.31
CA ASP A 38 55.42 10.40 6.63
C ASP A 38 54.55 9.61 7.62
N GLU A 39 55.17 8.99 8.63
CA GLU A 39 54.47 8.30 9.72
C GLU A 39 53.56 9.26 10.52
N GLU A 40 54.03 10.47 10.83
CA GLU A 40 53.21 11.50 11.51
C GLU A 40 51.98 11.89 10.69
N LEU A 41 52.14 12.08 9.37
CA LEU A 41 51.00 12.37 8.49
C LEU A 41 49.97 11.23 8.54
N LEU A 42 50.41 9.98 8.39
CA LEU A 42 49.54 8.81 8.39
C LEU A 42 48.82 8.63 9.74
N ARG A 43 49.51 8.90 10.85
CA ARG A 43 48.92 8.88 12.19
C ARG A 43 47.87 9.98 12.38
N ILE A 44 48.08 11.18 11.83
CA ILE A 44 47.08 12.25 11.86
C ILE A 44 45.84 11.84 11.06
N LEU A 45 46.00 11.23 9.87
CA LEU A 45 44.89 10.75 9.06
C LEU A 45 44.13 9.61 9.76
N PHE A 46 44.84 8.70 10.43
CA PHE A 46 44.22 7.66 11.24
C PHE A 46 43.37 8.24 12.38
N ASP A 47 43.93 9.20 13.14
CA ASP A 47 43.22 9.87 14.22
C ASP A 47 42.01 10.67 13.68
N LEU A 48 42.10 11.22 12.46
CA LEU A 48 41.05 11.96 11.78
C LEU A 48 39.82 11.08 11.56
N PHE A 49 39.97 9.92 10.94
CA PHE A 49 38.85 8.99 10.78
C PHE A 49 38.33 8.45 12.11
N ALA A 50 39.20 8.23 13.09
CA ALA A 50 38.77 7.76 14.41
C ALA A 50 37.87 8.78 15.14
N VAL A 51 38.08 10.09 14.95
CA VAL A 51 37.16 11.11 15.50
C VAL A 51 35.88 11.22 14.68
N GLU A 52 35.93 10.99 13.38
CA GLU A 52 34.75 10.97 12.51
C GLU A 52 33.84 9.77 12.77
N GLU A 53 34.41 8.58 12.96
CA GLU A 53 33.65 7.38 13.32
C GLU A 53 32.90 7.56 14.65
N LYS A 54 33.53 8.23 15.63
CA LYS A 54 32.84 8.61 16.89
C LYS A 54 31.75 9.66 16.69
N ALA A 55 31.87 10.52 15.69
CA ALA A 55 30.83 11.49 15.36
C ALA A 55 29.63 10.78 14.71
N ILE A 56 29.88 9.84 13.80
CA ILE A 56 28.87 8.97 13.20
C ILE A 56 28.10 8.20 14.28
N GLU A 57 28.79 7.54 15.22
CA GLU A 57 28.14 6.82 16.33
C GLU A 57 27.23 7.72 17.17
N ARG A 58 27.58 9.01 17.35
CA ARG A 58 26.71 9.96 18.07
C ARG A 58 25.48 10.33 17.26
N GLU A 59 25.63 10.50 15.95
CA GLU A 59 24.52 10.80 15.04
C GLU A 59 23.54 9.62 14.96
N GLN A 60 24.05 8.39 14.95
CA GLN A 60 23.23 7.17 14.97
C GLN A 60 22.42 7.02 16.28
N ASN A 61 22.85 7.66 17.37
CA ASN A 61 22.11 7.69 18.64
C ASN A 61 21.12 8.87 18.74
N ALA A 62 20.98 9.70 17.69
CA ALA A 62 20.06 10.82 17.69
C ALA A 62 18.58 10.37 17.52
N PRO A 63 17.60 11.18 17.96
CA PRO A 63 16.17 10.86 17.77
C PRO A 63 15.74 10.77 16.30
N TYR A 64 16.50 11.42 15.41
CA TYR A 64 16.31 11.41 13.96
C TYR A 64 17.66 11.15 13.30
N VAL A 65 17.85 9.93 12.83
CA VAL A 65 19.10 9.51 12.19
C VAL A 65 19.04 9.79 10.68
N THR A 66 20.09 10.39 10.13
CA THR A 66 20.27 10.50 8.67
C THR A 66 21.65 10.02 8.27
N ASP A 67 21.74 9.34 7.12
CA ASP A 67 23.02 8.83 6.61
C ASP A 67 23.89 9.92 5.97
N ASN A 68 23.46 11.19 5.98
CA ASN A 68 24.15 12.28 5.31
C ASN A 68 25.58 12.45 5.82
N TYR A 69 25.77 12.41 7.14
CA TYR A 69 27.09 12.55 7.75
C TYR A 69 28.02 11.40 7.34
N GLU A 70 27.54 10.17 7.44
CA GLU A 70 28.34 8.99 7.07
C GLU A 70 28.63 8.92 5.57
N ASN A 71 27.67 9.33 4.72
CA ASN A 71 27.88 9.46 3.27
C ASN A 71 28.95 10.50 2.92
N ASN A 72 29.00 11.61 3.65
CA ASN A 72 30.03 12.64 3.52
C ASN A 72 31.42 12.08 3.87
N VAL A 73 31.53 11.32 4.97
CA VAL A 73 32.78 10.64 5.37
C VAL A 73 33.20 9.59 4.33
N ARG A 74 32.26 8.80 3.79
CA ARG A 74 32.51 7.84 2.70
C ARG A 74 33.08 8.54 1.45
N PHE A 75 32.48 9.66 1.05
CA PHE A 75 32.95 10.44 -0.10
C PHE A 75 34.38 10.96 0.13
N PHE A 76 34.65 11.55 1.29
CA PHE A 76 36.00 11.99 1.66
C PHE A 76 37.01 10.84 1.64
N ALA A 77 36.66 9.68 2.22
CA ALA A 77 37.51 8.49 2.20
C ALA A 77 37.85 8.04 0.77
N LEU A 78 36.90 8.14 -0.15
CA LEU A 78 37.11 7.79 -1.56
C LEU A 78 38.10 8.74 -2.23
N CYS A 79 37.94 10.04 -2.05
CA CYS A 79 38.89 11.04 -2.57
C CYS A 79 40.30 10.83 -2.00
N LEU A 80 40.40 10.57 -0.69
CA LEU A 80 41.70 10.34 -0.05
C LEU A 80 42.35 9.04 -0.53
N MET A 81 41.57 7.97 -0.71
CA MET A 81 42.07 6.68 -1.15
C MET A 81 42.70 6.76 -2.56
N GLN A 82 42.10 7.52 -3.48
CA GLN A 82 42.64 7.74 -4.83
C GLN A 82 44.04 8.36 -4.81
N GLU A 83 44.33 9.26 -3.86
CA GLU A 83 45.68 9.84 -3.71
C GLU A 83 46.66 8.90 -2.99
N LEU A 84 46.18 8.03 -2.09
CA LEU A 84 47.05 7.13 -1.34
C LEU A 84 47.49 5.90 -2.13
N ILE A 85 46.63 5.34 -2.99
CA ILE A 85 46.94 4.13 -3.78
C ILE A 85 48.26 4.23 -4.56
N PRO A 86 48.55 5.30 -5.32
CA PRO A 86 49.81 5.44 -6.06
C PRO A 86 51.07 5.46 -5.17
N THR A 87 50.91 5.67 -3.86
CA THR A 87 52.02 5.80 -2.90
C THR A 87 52.36 4.50 -2.17
N PHE A 88 51.70 3.38 -2.51
CA PHE A 88 51.86 2.10 -1.83
C PHE A 88 53.32 1.68 -1.63
N GLU A 89 54.14 1.70 -2.69
CA GLU A 89 55.54 1.27 -2.64
C GLU A 89 56.38 2.06 -1.63
N ARG A 90 56.00 3.30 -1.34
CA ARG A 90 56.67 4.16 -0.36
C ARG A 90 56.21 3.90 1.06
N PHE A 91 54.91 3.71 1.28
CA PHE A 91 54.34 3.57 2.62
C PHE A 91 54.18 2.13 3.09
N LYS A 92 54.42 1.13 2.24
CA LYS A 92 54.26 -0.27 2.61
C LYS A 92 55.05 -0.71 3.85
N SER A 93 56.17 -0.04 4.15
CA SER A 93 57.00 -0.30 5.34
C SER A 93 56.51 0.38 6.63
N GLU A 94 55.56 1.31 6.54
CA GLU A 94 55.03 2.07 7.69
C GLU A 94 53.80 1.34 8.26
N ASP A 95 53.85 0.90 9.51
CA ASP A 95 52.70 0.22 10.15
C ASP A 95 51.46 1.14 10.23
N ALA A 96 51.67 2.46 10.37
CA ALA A 96 50.61 3.46 10.36
C ALA A 96 49.81 3.48 9.04
N TYR A 97 50.43 3.11 7.92
CA TYR A 97 49.76 3.05 6.62
C TYR A 97 48.76 1.90 6.55
N LEU A 98 49.17 0.71 7.00
CA LEU A 98 48.29 -0.43 7.13
C LEU A 98 47.13 -0.11 8.07
N GLU A 99 47.41 0.43 9.25
CA GLU A 99 46.37 0.76 10.24
C GLU A 99 45.33 1.73 9.68
N LEU A 100 45.76 2.75 8.92
CA LEU A 100 44.88 3.69 8.24
C LEU A 100 43.99 3.01 7.19
N LEU A 101 44.59 2.20 6.30
CA LEU A 101 43.82 1.51 5.25
C LEU A 101 42.80 0.52 5.82
N CYS A 102 43.09 -0.08 6.98
CA CYS A 102 42.21 -1.06 7.63
C CYS A 102 41.04 -0.45 8.43
N GLN A 103 40.93 0.89 8.50
CA GLN A 103 39.77 1.54 9.11
C GLN A 103 38.51 1.36 8.23
N LYS A 104 37.32 1.46 8.84
CA LYS A 104 36.05 1.07 8.21
C LYS A 104 35.84 1.77 6.87
N HIS A 105 35.89 3.10 6.89
CA HIS A 105 35.61 3.95 5.74
C HIS A 105 36.68 3.87 4.66
N MET A 106 37.95 3.70 5.06
CA MET A 106 39.06 3.51 4.13
C MET A 106 38.97 2.16 3.43
N ALA A 107 38.78 1.08 4.17
CA ALA A 107 38.59 -0.25 3.58
C ALA A 107 37.38 -0.29 2.63
N TYR A 108 36.25 0.30 3.02
CA TYR A 108 35.09 0.48 2.13
C TYR A 108 35.49 1.19 0.82
N SER A 109 36.17 2.32 0.92
CA SER A 109 36.56 3.11 -0.26
C SER A 109 37.53 2.37 -1.18
N PHE A 110 38.43 1.56 -0.62
CA PHE A 110 39.34 0.71 -1.41
C PHE A 110 38.55 -0.25 -2.31
N TYR A 111 37.58 -0.99 -1.76
CA TYR A 111 36.78 -1.92 -2.55
C TYR A 111 35.80 -1.22 -3.50
N ASN A 112 35.31 -0.03 -3.15
CA ASN A 112 34.48 0.77 -4.07
C ASN A 112 35.29 1.21 -5.31
N LEU A 113 36.56 1.61 -5.15
CA LEU A 113 37.44 1.93 -6.26
C LEU A 113 37.75 0.70 -7.13
N MET A 114 37.93 -0.48 -6.51
CA MET A 114 38.09 -1.74 -7.23
C MET A 114 36.88 -2.06 -8.13
N GLU A 115 35.65 -1.76 -7.69
CA GLU A 115 34.44 -1.99 -8.50
C GLU A 115 34.32 -1.03 -9.69
N ARG A 116 34.84 0.21 -9.58
CA ARG A 116 34.77 1.22 -10.64
C ARG A 116 35.67 0.90 -11.84
N GLY A 117 36.51 -0.13 -11.76
CA GLY A 117 37.43 -0.50 -12.82
C GLY A 117 38.52 0.55 -13.04
N GLU A 118 38.83 1.37 -12.04
CA GLU A 118 39.96 2.28 -12.09
C GLU A 118 41.25 1.44 -12.13
N GLU A 119 41.89 1.35 -13.32
CA GLU A 119 43.11 0.55 -13.54
C GLU A 119 44.32 1.18 -12.82
N HIS A 120 44.35 1.07 -11.49
CA HIS A 120 45.52 1.37 -10.69
C HIS A 120 46.30 0.09 -10.40
N GLU A 121 47.50 -0.01 -10.96
CA GLU A 121 48.47 -1.07 -10.63
C GLU A 121 48.66 -1.21 -9.10
N GLY A 122 48.61 -0.08 -8.38
CA GLY A 122 48.68 -0.03 -6.92
C GLY A 122 47.54 -0.75 -6.19
N LEU A 123 46.31 -0.78 -6.72
CA LEU A 123 45.19 -1.52 -6.11
C LEU A 123 45.46 -3.03 -6.10
N CYS A 124 45.91 -3.56 -7.24
CA CYS A 124 46.29 -4.97 -7.38
C CYS A 124 47.50 -5.32 -6.50
N MET A 125 48.48 -4.40 -6.40
CA MET A 125 49.65 -4.57 -5.52
C MET A 125 49.26 -4.63 -4.04
N ILE A 126 48.41 -3.72 -3.56
CA ILE A 126 47.93 -3.69 -2.18
C ILE A 126 47.15 -4.98 -1.85
N LEU A 127 46.22 -5.38 -2.73
CA LEU A 127 45.40 -6.57 -2.50
C LEU A 127 46.23 -7.87 -2.59
N GLY A 128 47.28 -7.87 -3.40
CA GLY A 128 48.22 -8.99 -3.52
C GLY A 128 49.16 -9.16 -2.32
N ASP A 129 49.32 -8.14 -1.47
CA ASP A 129 50.05 -8.25 -0.20
C ASP A 129 49.16 -8.88 0.89
N GLU A 130 49.64 -9.99 1.47
CA GLU A 130 48.89 -10.76 2.46
C GLU A 130 48.48 -9.95 3.69
N LYS A 131 49.34 -9.06 4.22
CA LYS A 131 49.04 -8.28 5.43
C LYS A 131 47.95 -7.24 5.15
N TYR A 132 48.04 -6.57 4.00
CA TYR A 132 47.08 -5.55 3.58
C TYR A 132 45.74 -6.15 3.16
N GLY A 133 45.74 -7.21 2.35
CA GLY A 133 44.52 -7.90 1.94
C GLY A 133 43.69 -8.38 3.13
N LYS A 134 44.33 -8.98 4.14
CA LYS A 134 43.66 -9.41 5.38
C LYS A 134 43.06 -8.24 6.14
N GLY A 135 43.85 -7.19 6.35
CA GLY A 135 43.43 -6.02 7.10
C GLY A 135 42.30 -5.24 6.43
N LEU A 136 42.35 -5.07 5.11
CA LEU A 136 41.32 -4.43 4.31
C LEU A 136 40.00 -5.21 4.36
N TYR A 137 40.04 -6.54 4.21
CA TYR A 137 38.83 -7.34 4.29
C TYR A 137 38.18 -7.26 5.69
N LEU A 138 38.98 -7.28 6.78
CA LEU A 138 38.46 -7.05 8.14
C LEU A 138 37.87 -5.65 8.32
N GLY A 139 38.49 -4.63 7.73
CA GLY A 139 37.97 -3.26 7.72
C GLY A 139 36.61 -3.18 7.01
N LEU A 140 36.47 -3.88 5.87
CA LEU A 140 35.22 -3.99 5.12
C LEU A 140 34.12 -4.64 5.94
N LEU A 141 34.41 -5.76 6.62
CA LEU A 141 33.44 -6.41 7.51
C LEU A 141 33.00 -5.47 8.63
N LYS A 142 33.94 -4.79 9.29
CA LYS A 142 33.63 -3.82 10.37
C LYS A 142 32.77 -2.65 9.89
N PHE A 143 32.92 -2.24 8.63
CA PHE A 143 32.09 -1.20 8.04
C PHE A 143 30.65 -1.70 7.92
N TYR A 144 30.43 -2.80 7.21
CA TYR A 144 29.08 -3.32 6.94
C TYR A 144 28.38 -3.92 8.18
N SER A 145 29.11 -4.37 9.21
CA SER A 145 28.51 -4.70 10.51
C SER A 145 27.87 -3.49 11.22
N ALA A 146 28.28 -2.26 10.89
CA ALA A 146 27.85 -1.04 11.57
C ALA A 146 27.06 -0.07 10.66
N PHE A 147 26.95 -0.36 9.36
CA PHE A 147 26.33 0.51 8.38
C PHE A 147 25.26 -0.23 7.58
N TYR A 148 24.02 0.26 7.62
CA TYR A 148 22.87 -0.33 6.93
C TYR A 148 22.41 0.46 5.71
N GLY A 149 22.58 1.79 5.75
CA GLY A 149 22.31 2.70 4.65
C GLY A 149 20.95 2.52 3.98
N ARG A 150 20.93 2.70 2.66
CA ARG A 150 19.76 2.50 1.80
C ARG A 150 19.72 1.07 1.26
N PHE A 151 18.62 0.72 0.60
CA PHE A 151 18.48 -0.60 -0.05
C PHE A 151 19.64 -0.95 -0.99
N SER A 152 20.12 0.02 -1.79
CA SER A 152 21.29 -0.19 -2.67
C SER A 152 22.59 -0.48 -1.91
N ASP A 153 22.74 0.04 -0.68
CA ASP A 153 23.92 -0.24 0.15
C ASP A 153 23.90 -1.70 0.66
N ASN A 154 22.71 -2.29 0.88
CA ASN A 154 22.58 -3.72 1.22
C ASN A 154 22.99 -4.62 0.03
N GLU A 155 22.61 -4.23 -1.20
CA GLU A 155 23.03 -4.91 -2.43
C GLU A 155 24.55 -4.84 -2.61
N GLU A 156 25.14 -3.66 -2.38
CA GLU A 156 26.58 -3.46 -2.41
C GLU A 156 27.30 -4.31 -1.35
N ALA A 157 26.79 -4.37 -0.12
CA ALA A 157 27.36 -5.16 0.95
C ALA A 157 27.43 -6.66 0.59
N ILE A 158 26.32 -7.25 0.12
CA ILE A 158 26.26 -8.65 -0.31
C ILE A 158 27.28 -8.89 -1.43
N ARG A 159 27.33 -8.00 -2.42
CA ARG A 159 28.26 -8.09 -3.54
C ARG A 159 29.71 -8.04 -3.06
N LEU A 160 30.12 -7.00 -2.32
CA LEU A 160 31.51 -6.77 -1.95
C LEU A 160 32.03 -7.84 -0.98
N ILE A 161 31.28 -8.16 0.07
CA ILE A 161 31.70 -9.15 1.08
C ILE A 161 31.91 -10.52 0.43
N CYS A 162 30.99 -10.94 -0.46
CA CYS A 162 31.10 -12.23 -1.12
C CYS A 162 32.11 -12.22 -2.27
N LYS A 163 32.16 -11.16 -3.10
CA LYS A 163 33.06 -11.07 -4.24
C LYS A 163 34.54 -11.12 -3.82
N TYR A 164 34.88 -10.41 -2.75
CA TYR A 164 36.25 -10.26 -2.26
C TYR A 164 36.58 -11.17 -1.07
N TYR A 165 35.76 -12.21 -0.82
CA TYR A 165 36.05 -13.20 0.21
C TYR A 165 37.41 -13.88 -0.07
N PRO A 166 38.30 -13.98 0.94
CA PRO A 166 39.63 -14.58 0.75
C PRO A 166 39.54 -16.09 0.48
N THR A 167 40.36 -16.62 -0.43
CA THR A 167 40.30 -18.04 -0.82
C THR A 167 40.60 -18.98 0.35
N ASP A 168 39.65 -19.89 0.64
CA ASP A 168 39.51 -20.72 1.84
C ASP A 168 40.74 -21.53 2.29
N GLU A 169 41.43 -21.06 3.33
CA GLU A 169 42.04 -21.86 4.41
C GLU A 169 42.56 -20.97 5.57
N ASP A 170 41.90 -19.84 5.75
CA ASP A 170 42.47 -18.73 6.50
C ASP A 170 42.08 -18.78 7.98
N ALA A 171 42.89 -19.47 8.78
CA ALA A 171 42.72 -19.58 10.24
C ALA A 171 42.66 -18.23 10.98
N TRP A 172 43.04 -17.13 10.32
CA TRP A 172 42.99 -15.78 10.87
C TRP A 172 41.60 -15.12 10.79
N LEU A 173 40.72 -15.58 9.89
CA LEU A 173 39.41 -14.99 9.68
C LEU A 173 38.35 -15.69 10.56
N GLU A 174 37.86 -14.96 11.55
CA GLU A 174 36.71 -15.40 12.35
C GLU A 174 35.46 -15.43 11.47
N GLN A 175 34.97 -16.63 11.17
CA GLN A 175 33.79 -16.86 10.33
C GLN A 175 32.55 -16.11 10.86
N GLU A 176 32.44 -15.96 12.17
CA GLU A 176 31.34 -15.26 12.82
C GLU A 176 31.26 -13.78 12.40
N LYS A 177 32.40 -13.09 12.24
CA LYS A 177 32.42 -11.69 11.79
C LYS A 177 31.88 -11.52 10.36
N VAL A 178 32.14 -12.51 9.50
CA VAL A 178 31.60 -12.52 8.13
C VAL A 178 30.08 -12.69 8.19
N ILE A 179 29.60 -13.59 9.05
CA ILE A 179 28.17 -13.86 9.22
C ILE A 179 27.45 -12.64 9.79
N GLU A 180 27.99 -12.00 10.83
CA GLU A 180 27.42 -10.79 11.44
C GLU A 180 27.32 -9.64 10.43
N ALA A 181 28.37 -9.42 9.63
CA ALA A 181 28.36 -8.39 8.60
C ALA A 181 27.38 -8.70 7.46
N LEU A 182 27.26 -9.97 7.06
CA LEU A 182 26.50 -10.33 5.86
C LEU A 182 25.01 -10.61 6.13
N PHE A 183 24.68 -11.25 7.26
CA PHE A 183 23.34 -11.77 7.51
C PHE A 183 22.28 -10.66 7.55
N SER A 184 22.60 -9.55 8.19
CA SER A 184 21.69 -8.42 8.31
C SER A 184 21.35 -7.79 6.94
N HIS A 185 22.32 -7.69 6.02
CA HIS A 185 22.09 -7.28 4.64
C HIS A 185 21.33 -8.33 3.82
N ILE A 186 21.63 -9.62 4.01
CA ILE A 186 20.88 -10.71 3.36
C ILE A 186 19.41 -10.69 3.76
N THR A 187 19.07 -10.44 5.03
CA THR A 187 17.66 -10.37 5.46
C THR A 187 16.90 -9.18 4.86
N ASN A 188 17.61 -8.19 4.32
CA ASN A 188 17.03 -7.07 3.56
C ASN A 188 17.05 -7.30 2.04
N ALA A 189 17.53 -8.45 1.55
CA ALA A 189 17.58 -8.78 0.14
C ALA A 189 16.22 -9.28 -0.38
N GLY A 190 15.67 -8.62 -1.39
CA GLY A 190 14.45 -9.04 -2.07
C GLY A 190 14.62 -9.05 -3.59
N ASP A 191 13.50 -9.21 -4.28
CA ASP A 191 13.40 -9.05 -5.74
C ASP A 191 12.53 -7.83 -6.09
N TYR A 192 12.38 -7.50 -7.38
CA TYR A 192 11.62 -6.32 -7.86
C TYR A 192 10.16 -6.25 -7.38
N GLY A 193 9.56 -7.39 -7.01
CA GLY A 193 8.20 -7.48 -6.46
C GLY A 193 8.11 -7.33 -4.94
N ASP A 194 9.22 -7.37 -4.22
CA ASP A 194 9.27 -7.41 -2.75
C ASP A 194 9.43 -5.99 -2.17
N LEU A 195 8.31 -5.28 -2.01
CA LEU A 195 8.31 -3.93 -1.44
C LEU A 195 8.87 -3.91 -0.01
N GLY A 196 9.77 -2.96 0.26
CA GLY A 196 10.45 -2.85 1.56
C GLY A 196 11.73 -3.69 1.68
N TYR A 197 12.19 -4.28 0.58
CA TYR A 197 13.46 -4.99 0.45
C TYR A 197 14.29 -4.39 -0.68
N ALA A 198 15.60 -4.70 -0.68
CA ALA A 198 16.50 -4.31 -1.75
C ALA A 198 16.23 -5.16 -3.00
N TYR A 199 15.73 -4.52 -4.05
CA TYR A 199 15.10 -5.19 -5.18
C TYR A 199 16.06 -5.96 -6.11
N GLN A 200 17.38 -5.72 -6.01
CA GLN A 200 18.40 -6.57 -6.65
C GLN A 200 19.10 -7.50 -5.65
N GLY A 201 18.70 -7.51 -4.38
CA GLY A 201 19.40 -8.22 -3.32
C GLY A 201 19.50 -9.72 -3.59
N ILE A 202 18.40 -10.36 -4.00
CA ILE A 202 18.39 -11.78 -4.36
C ILE A 202 19.34 -12.05 -5.54
N GLU A 203 19.40 -11.17 -6.53
CA GLU A 203 20.33 -11.29 -7.64
C GLU A 203 21.80 -11.20 -7.17
N GLN A 204 22.11 -10.32 -6.22
CA GLN A 204 23.46 -10.25 -5.65
C GLN A 204 23.82 -11.55 -4.91
N ILE A 205 22.89 -12.13 -4.14
CA ILE A 205 23.07 -13.45 -3.50
C ILE A 205 23.38 -14.49 -4.59
N GLN A 206 22.52 -14.58 -5.62
CA GLN A 206 22.66 -15.59 -6.67
C GLN A 206 23.98 -15.49 -7.44
N LYS A 207 24.53 -14.27 -7.61
CA LYS A 207 25.80 -14.04 -8.33
C LYS A 207 27.03 -14.37 -7.49
N TYR A 208 27.05 -13.97 -6.22
CA TYR A 208 28.30 -13.90 -5.44
C TYR A 208 28.39 -14.92 -4.30
N ILE A 209 27.28 -15.48 -3.80
CA ILE A 209 27.28 -16.36 -2.61
C ILE A 209 28.17 -17.61 -2.78
N LYS A 210 28.37 -18.09 -4.01
CA LYS A 210 29.27 -19.20 -4.35
C LYS A 210 30.72 -19.01 -3.92
N ASN A 211 31.15 -17.77 -3.69
CA ASN A 211 32.51 -17.44 -3.31
C ASN A 211 32.80 -17.69 -1.81
N LEU A 212 31.76 -17.93 -1.00
CA LEU A 212 31.92 -18.24 0.42
C LEU A 212 32.07 -19.75 0.64
N PRO A 213 32.81 -20.21 1.67
CA PRO A 213 32.92 -21.62 2.04
C PRO A 213 31.60 -22.22 2.48
N CYS A 214 31.45 -23.53 2.21
CA CYS A 214 30.35 -24.36 2.73
C CYS A 214 30.08 -24.19 4.23
N LYS A 215 31.13 -23.98 5.04
CA LYS A 215 31.00 -23.80 6.50
C LYS A 215 30.27 -22.49 6.86
N ILE A 216 30.60 -21.38 6.19
CA ILE A 216 29.90 -20.10 6.39
C ILE A 216 28.47 -20.20 5.87
N ILE A 217 28.27 -20.81 4.69
CA ILE A 217 26.92 -21.02 4.13
C ILE A 217 26.01 -21.77 5.11
N ARG A 218 26.48 -22.87 5.70
CA ARG A 218 25.70 -23.62 6.69
C ARG A 218 25.39 -22.80 7.94
N GLN A 219 26.34 -21.99 8.42
CA GLN A 219 26.10 -21.13 9.58
C GLN A 219 25.14 -19.98 9.27
N LEU A 220 25.17 -19.40 8.06
CA LEU A 220 24.19 -18.41 7.60
C LEU A 220 22.77 -18.99 7.59
N LEU A 221 22.60 -20.20 7.04
CA LEU A 221 21.29 -20.85 7.02
C LEU A 221 20.75 -21.11 8.44
N LYS A 222 21.62 -21.43 9.40
CA LYS A 222 21.26 -21.63 10.81
C LYS A 222 20.80 -20.37 11.54
N ARG A 223 21.10 -19.17 11.01
CA ARG A 223 20.70 -17.89 11.62
C ARG A 223 19.25 -17.51 11.37
N TYR A 224 18.61 -18.08 10.36
CA TYR A 224 17.23 -17.77 10.04
C TYR A 224 16.29 -18.21 11.18
N HIS A 225 15.38 -17.30 11.55
CA HIS A 225 14.32 -17.58 12.51
C HIS A 225 13.26 -18.46 11.88
N LEU A 226 12.79 -19.48 12.62
CA LEU A 226 11.79 -20.43 12.12
C LEU A 226 10.50 -19.71 11.69
N TYR A 227 10.08 -18.73 12.51
CA TYR A 227 8.89 -17.94 12.27
C TYR A 227 8.94 -17.17 10.93
N ASP A 228 10.07 -16.54 10.62
CA ASP A 228 10.22 -15.75 9.39
C ASP A 228 10.16 -16.63 8.14
N ILE A 229 10.72 -17.85 8.19
CA ILE A 229 10.67 -18.80 7.08
C ILE A 229 9.23 -19.24 6.78
N VAL A 230 8.47 -19.57 7.83
CA VAL A 230 7.07 -20.03 7.71
C VAL A 230 6.19 -18.90 7.17
N ASN A 231 6.30 -17.70 7.75
CA ASN A 231 5.33 -16.64 7.51
C ASN A 231 5.71 -15.69 6.37
N GLN A 232 6.99 -15.58 5.99
CA GLN A 232 7.46 -14.61 5.00
C GLN A 232 8.14 -15.27 3.80
N LYS A 233 7.53 -15.13 2.61
CA LYS A 233 8.05 -15.73 1.38
C LYS A 233 9.43 -15.21 0.97
N VAL A 234 9.75 -13.95 1.30
CA VAL A 234 11.05 -13.35 0.95
C VAL A 234 12.20 -14.10 1.63
N TYR A 235 12.05 -14.50 2.89
CA TYR A 235 13.04 -15.29 3.61
C TYR A 235 13.21 -16.69 2.99
N ARG A 236 12.13 -17.30 2.52
CA ARG A 236 12.22 -18.55 1.74
C ARG A 236 12.99 -18.35 0.44
N HIS A 237 12.76 -17.22 -0.25
CA HIS A 237 13.50 -16.87 -1.47
C HIS A 237 14.99 -16.68 -1.19
N GLN A 238 15.34 -15.97 -0.12
CA GLN A 238 16.73 -15.75 0.31
C GLN A 238 17.43 -17.09 0.61
N ILE A 239 16.80 -17.96 1.43
CA ILE A 239 17.33 -19.30 1.74
C ILE A 239 17.50 -20.13 0.47
N HIS A 240 16.49 -20.15 -0.40
CA HIS A 240 16.57 -20.89 -1.66
C HIS A 240 17.70 -20.37 -2.56
N ALA A 241 17.85 -19.04 -2.69
CA ALA A 241 18.92 -18.42 -3.45
C ALA A 241 20.31 -18.78 -2.89
N ILE A 242 20.47 -18.78 -1.55
CA ILE A 242 21.69 -19.22 -0.88
C ILE A 242 21.99 -20.68 -1.21
N ILE A 243 21.03 -21.59 -1.02
CA ILE A 243 21.24 -23.04 -1.26
C ILE A 243 21.57 -23.28 -2.73
N LYS A 244 20.75 -22.76 -3.66
CA LYS A 244 20.88 -22.98 -5.10
C LYS A 244 22.20 -22.44 -5.66
N SER A 245 22.60 -21.24 -5.26
CA SER A 245 23.79 -20.57 -5.80
C SER A 245 25.07 -20.74 -4.97
N SER A 246 25.03 -21.48 -3.86
CA SER A 246 26.22 -21.76 -3.05
C SER A 246 27.18 -22.77 -3.73
N CYS A 247 28.38 -22.87 -3.15
CA CYS A 247 29.40 -23.88 -3.48
C CYS A 247 29.12 -25.29 -2.93
N LEU A 248 27.96 -25.51 -2.30
CA LEU A 248 27.56 -26.83 -1.79
C LEU A 248 27.46 -27.86 -2.92
N GLU A 249 27.72 -29.14 -2.62
CA GLU A 249 27.56 -30.24 -3.57
C GLU A 249 26.13 -30.28 -4.15
N GLU A 250 26.01 -30.34 -5.48
CA GLU A 250 24.71 -30.33 -6.18
C GLU A 250 23.78 -31.45 -5.71
N GLU A 251 24.32 -32.63 -5.37
CA GLU A 251 23.56 -33.78 -4.86
C GLU A 251 22.90 -33.52 -3.49
N LYS A 252 23.45 -32.61 -2.69
CA LYS A 252 22.96 -32.27 -1.34
C LYS A 252 21.97 -31.10 -1.33
N LYS A 253 21.95 -30.28 -2.39
CA LYS A 253 21.06 -29.10 -2.48
C LYS A 253 19.56 -29.44 -2.36
N PRO A 254 19.03 -30.50 -3.01
CA PRO A 254 17.63 -30.90 -2.84
C PRO A 254 17.26 -31.20 -1.38
N ALA A 255 18.09 -31.98 -0.69
CA ALA A 255 17.89 -32.35 0.70
C ALA A 255 17.89 -31.14 1.64
N LEU A 256 18.81 -30.19 1.42
CA LEU A 256 18.88 -28.96 2.19
C LEU A 256 17.67 -28.05 1.95
N LYS A 257 17.23 -27.89 0.68
CA LYS A 257 16.02 -27.14 0.37
C LYS A 257 14.81 -27.75 1.09
N PHE A 258 14.67 -29.08 1.01
CA PHE A 258 13.64 -29.81 1.73
C PHE A 258 13.72 -29.58 3.26
N PHE A 259 14.91 -29.68 3.87
CA PHE A 259 15.06 -29.53 5.32
C PHE A 259 14.72 -28.13 5.82
N TYR A 260 15.26 -27.10 5.15
CA TYR A 260 15.13 -25.69 5.58
C TYR A 260 13.80 -25.06 5.20
N LEU A 261 13.12 -25.55 4.14
CA LEU A 261 11.88 -24.97 3.63
C LEU A 261 10.70 -25.95 3.71
N ASP A 262 10.66 -26.98 2.87
CA ASP A 262 9.49 -27.84 2.66
C ASP A 262 9.06 -28.57 3.95
N SER A 263 10.01 -29.21 4.63
CA SER A 263 9.76 -29.98 5.85
C SER A 263 9.34 -29.09 7.03
N LEU A 264 9.84 -27.85 7.08
CA LEU A 264 9.51 -26.90 8.14
C LEU A 264 8.06 -26.41 7.99
N LEU A 265 7.64 -26.07 6.76
CA LEU A 265 6.28 -25.64 6.49
C LEU A 265 5.27 -26.78 6.75
N LEU A 266 5.60 -28.00 6.35
CA LEU A 266 4.81 -29.18 6.67
C LEU A 266 4.70 -29.45 8.17
N ALA A 267 5.82 -29.31 8.90
CA ALA A 267 5.84 -29.49 10.33
C ALA A 267 4.93 -28.46 11.02
N ASP A 268 4.91 -27.22 10.54
CA ASP A 268 3.99 -26.18 11.03
C ASP A 268 2.51 -26.55 10.80
N PHE A 269 2.16 -27.00 9.59
CA PHE A 269 0.80 -27.47 9.29
C PHE A 269 0.40 -28.69 10.12
N PHE A 270 1.33 -29.64 10.30
CA PHE A 270 1.10 -30.80 11.17
C PHE A 270 0.86 -30.38 12.61
N ASN A 271 1.67 -29.44 13.14
CA ASN A 271 1.53 -28.94 14.51
C ASN A 271 0.13 -28.40 14.76
N PHE A 272 -0.40 -27.64 13.80
CA PHE A 272 -1.75 -27.10 13.89
C PHE A 272 -2.79 -28.21 14.06
N ILE A 273 -2.78 -29.22 13.19
CA ILE A 273 -3.78 -30.30 13.19
C ILE A 273 -3.64 -31.17 14.44
N PHE A 274 -2.40 -31.49 14.84
CA PHE A 274 -2.12 -32.28 16.04
C PHE A 274 -2.63 -31.60 17.31
N VAL A 275 -2.38 -30.28 17.46
CA VAL A 275 -2.85 -29.50 18.61
C VAL A 275 -4.38 -29.43 18.64
N ASP A 276 -5.04 -29.22 17.49
CA ASP A 276 -6.49 -29.17 17.39
C ASP A 276 -7.15 -30.49 17.85
N GLN A 277 -6.63 -31.63 17.41
CA GLN A 277 -7.14 -32.94 17.82
C GLN A 277 -6.98 -33.19 19.33
N LYS A 278 -5.81 -32.88 19.89
CA LYS A 278 -5.55 -33.02 21.32
C LYS A 278 -6.54 -32.20 22.15
N ARG A 279 -6.90 -31.00 21.68
CA ARG A 279 -7.94 -30.17 22.32
C ARG A 279 -9.33 -30.76 22.22
N LYS A 280 -9.74 -31.28 21.04
CA LYS A 280 -11.04 -31.92 20.85
C LYS A 280 -11.24 -33.13 21.77
N LEU A 281 -10.16 -33.86 22.05
CA LEU A 281 -10.15 -34.99 22.98
C LEU A 281 -10.22 -34.56 24.46
N GLY A 282 -10.07 -33.27 24.75
CA GLY A 282 -10.10 -32.73 26.12
C GLY A 282 -8.79 -32.91 26.89
N ASP A 283 -7.67 -33.13 26.20
CA ASP A 283 -6.36 -33.26 26.85
C ASP A 283 -5.94 -31.92 27.49
N ASP A 284 -5.42 -31.96 28.72
CA ASP A 284 -4.81 -30.79 29.38
C ASP A 284 -3.45 -30.49 28.73
N ILE A 285 -3.49 -29.65 27.68
CA ILE A 285 -2.30 -29.30 26.90
C ILE A 285 -1.79 -27.90 27.21
N GLN A 286 -0.47 -27.77 27.36
CA GLN A 286 0.22 -26.48 27.38
C GLN A 286 1.10 -26.35 26.14
N ILE A 287 0.82 -25.37 25.29
CA ILE A 287 1.55 -25.13 24.03
C ILE A 287 2.84 -24.35 24.30
N TYR A 288 3.86 -24.58 23.47
CA TYR A 288 5.09 -23.77 23.50
C TYR A 288 4.84 -22.41 22.85
N LEU A 289 5.02 -21.32 23.61
CA LEU A 289 4.59 -19.97 23.21
C LEU A 289 5.62 -19.16 22.41
N ASN A 290 6.91 -19.55 22.45
CA ASN A 290 8.02 -18.75 21.90
C ASN A 290 8.71 -19.44 20.71
N VAL A 291 8.01 -19.56 19.59
CA VAL A 291 8.64 -20.05 18.33
C VAL A 291 9.52 -18.95 17.68
N TYR A 292 9.33 -17.68 18.06
CA TYR A 292 10.03 -16.50 17.54
C TYR A 292 11.51 -16.43 17.87
N GLU A 293 11.89 -16.82 19.08
CA GLU A 293 13.30 -16.81 19.49
C GLU A 293 14.07 -17.98 18.87
N LYS A 294 13.36 -18.97 18.32
CA LYS A 294 13.98 -20.14 17.74
C LYS A 294 14.50 -19.86 16.35
N ASN A 295 15.71 -20.32 16.11
CA ASN A 295 16.34 -20.29 14.81
C ASN A 295 16.65 -21.71 14.32
N MET A 296 17.11 -21.80 13.08
CA MET A 296 17.49 -23.08 12.49
C MET A 296 18.69 -23.76 13.17
N ALA A 297 19.39 -23.11 14.12
CA ALA A 297 20.44 -23.74 14.93
C ALA A 297 19.90 -24.53 16.14
N ASP A 298 18.65 -24.31 16.55
CA ASP A 298 18.04 -25.04 17.66
C ASP A 298 17.84 -26.52 17.32
N LYS A 299 18.19 -27.43 18.24
CA LYS A 299 18.08 -28.88 18.02
C LYS A 299 16.65 -29.42 18.04
N GLU A 300 15.73 -28.70 18.68
CA GLU A 300 14.33 -29.12 18.85
C GLU A 300 13.37 -27.97 18.54
N ILE A 301 12.38 -28.21 17.68
CA ILE A 301 11.25 -27.29 17.45
C ILE A 301 10.12 -27.74 18.37
N SER A 302 9.88 -26.98 19.43
CA SER A 302 8.96 -27.40 20.48
C SER A 302 7.52 -27.06 20.09
N VAL A 303 6.61 -28.02 20.27
CA VAL A 303 5.18 -27.89 19.95
C VAL A 303 4.36 -27.79 21.23
N LEU A 304 4.47 -28.79 22.11
CA LEU A 304 3.81 -28.80 23.42
C LEU A 304 4.83 -28.81 24.57
N LYS A 305 4.56 -28.03 25.61
CA LYS A 305 5.24 -28.08 26.92
C LYS A 305 4.72 -29.26 27.76
N LYS A 306 3.40 -29.49 27.74
CA LYS A 306 2.75 -30.60 28.47
C LYS A 306 1.61 -31.18 27.62
N PRO A 307 1.58 -32.51 27.39
CA PRO A 307 2.77 -33.38 27.41
C PRO A 307 3.86 -32.86 26.46
N LYS A 308 5.15 -33.18 26.68
CA LYS A 308 6.23 -32.67 25.82
C LYS A 308 6.05 -33.22 24.40
N ALA A 309 5.96 -32.35 23.40
CA ALA A 309 5.96 -32.71 21.98
C ALA A 309 6.89 -31.78 21.20
N TYR A 310 7.69 -32.31 20.27
CA TYR A 310 8.66 -31.54 19.49
C TYR A 310 9.08 -32.25 18.21
N TRP A 311 9.56 -31.49 17.23
CA TRP A 311 10.29 -31.99 16.08
C TRP A 311 11.80 -31.93 16.34
N ASP A 312 12.54 -32.91 15.84
CA ASP A 312 13.99 -32.76 15.69
C ASP A 312 14.30 -31.67 14.64
N ASN A 313 15.48 -31.05 14.79
CA ASN A 313 15.95 -30.00 13.89
C ASN A 313 17.47 -30.03 13.77
N ASP A 314 18.00 -31.21 13.49
CA ASP A 314 19.42 -31.43 13.24
C ASP A 314 19.66 -31.62 11.72
N ASP A 315 20.47 -30.74 11.14
CA ASP A 315 20.78 -30.76 9.70
C ASP A 315 21.88 -31.78 9.33
N GLU A 316 22.33 -32.61 10.28
CA GLU A 316 23.21 -33.75 10.01
C GLU A 316 22.58 -34.77 9.04
N ASN A 317 21.26 -34.96 9.09
CA ASN A 317 20.50 -35.81 8.17
C ASN A 317 19.35 -35.00 7.53
N PRO A 318 19.64 -34.14 6.55
CA PRO A 318 18.65 -33.21 6.00
C PRO A 318 17.51 -33.90 5.25
N ASP A 319 17.63 -35.19 4.95
CA ASP A 319 16.60 -35.98 4.26
C ASP A 319 15.40 -36.35 5.15
N ARG A 320 15.39 -36.04 6.45
CA ARG A 320 14.25 -36.37 7.31
C ARG A 320 14.08 -35.43 8.51
N ARG A 321 12.88 -35.43 9.06
CA ARG A 321 12.48 -34.74 10.30
C ARG A 321 11.51 -35.62 11.09
N LEU A 322 11.79 -35.88 12.36
CA LEU A 322 11.03 -36.76 13.25
C LEU A 322 10.23 -35.97 14.29
N PHE A 323 8.98 -36.36 14.49
CA PHE A 323 8.09 -35.82 15.50
C PHE A 323 7.98 -36.75 16.70
N TRP A 324 8.33 -36.21 17.88
CA TRP A 324 8.28 -36.93 19.14
C TRP A 324 7.14 -36.39 20.00
N ALA A 325 6.26 -37.27 20.46
CA ALA A 325 5.23 -36.94 21.45
C ALA A 325 5.00 -38.16 22.37
N ASP A 326 4.75 -37.88 23.65
CA ASP A 326 4.56 -38.91 24.70
C ASP A 326 5.74 -39.92 24.82
N GLY A 327 6.95 -39.49 24.43
CA GLY A 327 8.17 -40.30 24.50
C GLY A 327 8.36 -41.26 23.32
N GLU A 328 7.49 -41.23 22.31
CA GLU A 328 7.54 -42.08 21.13
C GLU A 328 7.62 -41.25 19.84
N ASN A 329 8.20 -41.82 18.79
CA ASN A 329 8.15 -41.23 17.46
C ASN A 329 6.73 -41.43 16.89
N ARG A 330 6.01 -40.32 16.70
CA ARG A 330 4.62 -40.30 16.25
C ARG A 330 4.47 -39.96 14.77
N ALA A 331 5.42 -39.24 14.19
CA ALA A 331 5.42 -38.93 12.77
C ALA A 331 6.83 -38.72 12.21
N GLU A 332 7.02 -38.99 10.92
CA GLU A 332 8.27 -38.76 10.19
C GLU A 332 7.96 -38.08 8.86
N ILE A 333 8.67 -36.99 8.57
CA ILE A 333 8.69 -36.38 7.24
C ILE A 333 10.03 -36.78 6.61
N TYR A 334 10.03 -37.49 5.49
CA TYR A 334 11.27 -37.92 4.83
C TYR A 334 11.30 -37.59 3.34
N PHE A 335 12.50 -37.42 2.79
CA PHE A 335 12.79 -37.08 1.40
C PHE A 335 13.59 -38.18 0.71
N LYS A 336 13.15 -38.55 -0.50
CA LYS A 336 13.83 -39.47 -1.41
C LYS A 336 13.48 -39.14 -2.86
N GLY A 337 13.84 -37.93 -3.30
CA GLY A 337 13.45 -37.36 -4.59
C GLY A 337 12.05 -36.75 -4.58
N GLU A 338 11.11 -37.39 -3.90
CA GLU A 338 9.85 -36.82 -3.42
C GLU A 338 9.81 -36.92 -1.90
N PHE A 339 8.93 -36.17 -1.23
CA PHE A 339 8.81 -36.27 0.23
C PHE A 339 7.46 -36.84 0.66
N PHE A 340 7.46 -37.40 1.85
CA PHE A 340 6.36 -38.18 2.38
C PHE A 340 6.22 -37.89 3.87
N VAL A 341 4.99 -37.97 4.35
CA VAL A 341 4.66 -37.87 5.77
C VAL A 341 4.13 -39.23 6.22
N PHE A 342 4.78 -39.82 7.22
CA PHE A 342 4.34 -41.03 7.90
C PHE A 342 3.82 -40.70 9.29
N VAL A 343 2.78 -41.40 9.72
CA VAL A 343 2.28 -41.36 11.10
C VAL A 343 2.39 -42.77 11.69
N SER A 344 2.63 -42.87 13.00
CA SER A 344 2.88 -44.13 13.75
C SER A 344 1.87 -45.26 13.54
N GLU A 345 0.70 -44.96 12.97
CA GLU A 345 -0.36 -45.92 12.62
C GLU A 345 -0.16 -46.61 11.26
N GLY A 346 0.97 -46.40 10.59
CA GLY A 346 1.29 -46.99 9.30
C GLY A 346 0.62 -46.30 8.11
N ARG A 347 -0.02 -45.14 8.34
CA ARG A 347 -0.56 -44.28 7.28
C ARG A 347 0.56 -43.42 6.69
N SER A 348 0.50 -43.19 5.37
CA SER A 348 1.49 -42.38 4.66
C SER A 348 0.85 -41.50 3.60
N GLN A 349 1.34 -40.28 3.45
CA GLN A 349 0.96 -39.39 2.37
C GLN A 349 2.19 -38.96 1.57
N LYS A 350 2.05 -38.89 0.25
CA LYS A 350 3.11 -38.51 -0.70
C LYS A 350 2.85 -37.11 -1.25
N PHE A 351 3.92 -36.32 -1.41
CA PHE A 351 3.88 -34.97 -1.96
C PHE A 351 4.98 -34.78 -3.01
N ASN A 352 4.68 -33.95 -4.01
CA ASN A 352 5.63 -33.64 -5.07
C ASN A 352 6.70 -32.67 -4.56
N PHE A 353 7.95 -32.91 -4.94
CA PHE A 353 9.06 -32.01 -4.68
C PHE A 353 9.48 -31.30 -5.97
N ASP A 354 9.58 -29.98 -5.91
CA ASP A 354 10.23 -29.17 -6.93
C ASP A 354 11.36 -28.37 -6.27
N ILE A 355 12.58 -28.55 -6.76
CA ILE A 355 13.74 -27.83 -6.24
C ILE A 355 13.61 -26.32 -6.48
N LYS A 356 12.92 -25.92 -7.55
CA LYS A 356 12.76 -24.51 -7.92
C LYS A 356 11.65 -23.82 -7.15
N ASP A 357 10.70 -24.56 -6.59
CA ASP A 357 9.57 -24.03 -5.81
C ASP A 357 10.02 -23.56 -4.43
N TRP A 358 10.45 -22.30 -4.33
CA TRP A 358 10.82 -21.66 -3.07
C TRP A 358 9.62 -21.02 -2.37
N VAL A 359 8.54 -20.73 -3.10
CA VAL A 359 7.29 -20.20 -2.53
C VAL A 359 6.56 -21.29 -1.75
N LEU A 360 6.71 -22.55 -2.19
CA LEU A 360 6.04 -23.75 -1.71
C LEU A 360 4.55 -23.78 -2.08
N GLU A 361 4.22 -23.37 -3.31
CA GLU A 361 2.83 -23.21 -3.78
C GLU A 361 2.01 -24.51 -3.68
N ASN A 362 2.66 -25.64 -3.98
CA ASN A 362 2.00 -26.95 -3.91
C ASN A 362 1.66 -27.34 -2.48
N LEU A 363 2.55 -27.02 -1.53
CA LEU A 363 2.38 -27.31 -0.11
C LEU A 363 1.31 -26.43 0.54
N CYS A 364 1.29 -25.14 0.21
CA CYS A 364 0.28 -24.19 0.70
C CYS A 364 -1.12 -24.42 0.10
N SER A 365 -1.28 -25.38 -0.81
CA SER A 365 -2.57 -25.65 -1.43
C SER A 365 -3.53 -26.32 -0.45
N LYS A 366 -4.82 -25.99 -0.58
CA LYS A 366 -5.89 -26.64 0.17
C LYS A 366 -5.85 -28.18 0.05
N ALA A 367 -5.60 -28.69 -1.15
CA ALA A 367 -5.50 -30.14 -1.38
C ALA A 367 -4.43 -30.79 -0.50
N SER A 368 -3.27 -30.14 -0.35
CA SER A 368 -2.19 -30.62 0.53
C SER A 368 -2.60 -30.55 2.00
N HIS A 369 -3.26 -29.47 2.44
CA HIS A 369 -3.79 -29.37 3.80
C HIS A 369 -4.81 -30.47 4.12
N ASP A 370 -5.74 -30.74 3.19
CA ASP A 370 -6.76 -31.78 3.35
C ASP A 370 -6.13 -33.18 3.42
N GLN A 371 -5.11 -33.45 2.59
CA GLN A 371 -4.36 -34.69 2.63
C GLN A 371 -3.66 -34.91 3.99
N ILE A 372 -3.03 -33.87 4.56
CA ILE A 372 -2.40 -33.96 5.89
C ILE A 372 -3.48 -34.14 6.97
N ARG A 373 -4.61 -33.43 6.88
CA ARG A 373 -5.73 -33.57 7.83
C ARG A 373 -6.31 -34.98 7.82
N GLN A 374 -6.52 -35.57 6.65
CA GLN A 374 -6.96 -36.97 6.51
C GLN A 374 -5.92 -37.96 7.03
N LEU A 375 -4.63 -37.65 6.90
CA LEU A 375 -3.55 -38.50 7.40
C LEU A 375 -3.55 -38.57 8.94
N ILE A 376 -3.82 -37.45 9.61
CA ILE A 376 -3.75 -37.33 11.08
C ILE A 376 -5.10 -37.67 11.74
N SER A 377 -6.24 -37.47 11.07
CA SER A 377 -7.59 -37.61 11.67
C SER A 377 -8.21 -38.98 11.39
N ASP A 378 -8.99 -39.54 12.32
CA ASP A 378 -9.66 -40.85 12.21
C ASP A 378 -10.95 -40.82 11.35
N GLY A 379 -10.96 -40.02 10.28
CA GLY A 379 -12.01 -40.00 9.26
C GLY A 379 -13.42 -39.58 9.72
N ASN A 380 -13.59 -39.10 10.97
CA ASN A 380 -14.89 -38.74 11.56
C ASN A 380 -15.03 -37.24 11.93
N ASP A 381 -14.09 -36.39 11.52
CA ASP A 381 -14.29 -34.94 11.63
C ASP A 381 -15.17 -34.47 10.46
N ASP A 382 -16.27 -33.76 10.77
CA ASP A 382 -17.22 -33.23 9.78
C ASP A 382 -16.49 -32.58 8.59
N GLU A 383 -16.90 -32.99 7.40
CA GLU A 383 -16.21 -32.87 6.12
C GLU A 383 -16.04 -31.43 5.56
N ASN A 384 -16.18 -30.35 6.36
CA ASN A 384 -16.39 -29.00 5.78
C ASN A 384 -15.86 -27.78 6.55
N ASP A 385 -15.01 -27.91 7.57
CA ASP A 385 -14.69 -26.76 8.44
C ASP A 385 -13.60 -25.82 7.86
N ILE A 386 -13.84 -25.28 6.65
CA ILE A 386 -13.18 -24.08 6.13
C ILE A 386 -14.00 -22.90 6.67
N ARG A 387 -13.55 -22.34 7.79
CA ARG A 387 -14.28 -21.27 8.43
C ARG A 387 -14.00 -19.96 7.72
N GLN A 388 -14.90 -19.57 6.83
CA GLN A 388 -14.89 -18.28 6.14
C GLN A 388 -14.92 -17.13 7.15
N MET A 389 -14.11 -16.10 6.92
CA MET A 389 -14.12 -14.86 7.73
C MET A 389 -14.89 -13.77 6.99
N THR A 390 -15.84 -13.14 7.68
CA THR A 390 -16.56 -11.95 7.18
C THR A 390 -16.70 -10.92 8.30
N TYR A 391 -16.67 -9.63 7.95
CA TYR A 391 -16.97 -8.56 8.89
C TYR A 391 -18.47 -8.41 9.08
N SER A 392 -18.91 -8.17 10.31
CA SER A 392 -20.30 -7.87 10.63
C SER A 392 -20.46 -6.44 11.14
N TYR A 393 -19.51 -5.95 11.95
CA TYR A 393 -19.61 -4.60 12.52
C TYR A 393 -18.23 -3.99 12.84
N LEU A 394 -18.11 -2.67 12.73
CA LEU A 394 -16.96 -1.88 13.16
C LEU A 394 -17.42 -0.60 13.90
N TYR A 395 -16.86 -0.38 15.08
CA TYR A 395 -16.78 0.93 15.72
C TYR A 395 -15.31 1.35 15.76
N LEU A 396 -14.99 2.57 15.31
CA LEU A 396 -13.64 3.10 15.24
C LEU A 396 -13.61 4.58 15.61
N ASN A 397 -12.76 4.95 16.57
CA ASN A 397 -12.64 6.32 17.03
C ASN A 397 -11.17 6.66 17.33
N GLY A 398 -10.70 7.84 16.91
CA GLY A 398 -9.33 8.32 17.12
C GLY A 398 -8.27 7.72 16.17
N TYR A 399 -8.65 7.01 15.10
CA TYR A 399 -7.69 6.44 14.15
C TYR A 399 -7.40 7.42 13.01
N ARG A 400 -6.17 7.94 12.93
CA ARG A 400 -5.76 8.96 11.93
C ARG A 400 -6.71 10.17 11.88
N GLY A 401 -7.28 10.56 13.03
CA GLY A 401 -8.18 11.71 13.15
C GLY A 401 -9.65 11.42 12.85
N THR A 402 -10.06 10.16 12.68
CA THR A 402 -11.48 9.81 12.59
C THR A 402 -12.17 9.94 13.96
N GLU A 403 -13.41 10.43 13.98
CA GLU A 403 -14.21 10.57 15.22
C GLU A 403 -15.45 9.67 15.13
N GLU A 404 -15.66 8.80 16.12
CA GLU A 404 -16.85 7.94 16.31
C GLU A 404 -17.47 7.32 15.03
N GLN A 405 -16.65 6.66 14.22
CA GLN A 405 -17.11 6.02 12.99
C GLN A 405 -17.77 4.67 13.29
N ILE A 406 -18.95 4.44 12.73
CA ILE A 406 -19.72 3.20 12.85
C ILE A 406 -19.96 2.65 11.45
N LEU A 407 -19.63 1.38 11.24
CA LEU A 407 -19.90 0.66 10.00
C LEU A 407 -20.58 -0.65 10.32
N ASP A 408 -21.74 -0.84 9.71
CA ASP A 408 -22.50 -2.08 9.75
C ASP A 408 -22.42 -2.75 8.37
N PHE A 409 -21.93 -4.00 8.34
CA PHE A 409 -21.61 -4.72 7.11
C PHE A 409 -22.64 -5.76 6.71
N ASP A 410 -23.43 -6.28 7.67
CA ASP A 410 -24.41 -7.34 7.43
C ASP A 410 -25.72 -7.21 8.25
N HIS A 411 -25.89 -6.11 9.00
CA HIS A 411 -27.10 -5.74 9.74
C HIS A 411 -27.50 -6.71 10.85
N ARG A 412 -26.50 -7.41 11.42
CA ARG A 412 -26.72 -8.38 12.49
C ARG A 412 -26.48 -7.83 13.87
N PHE A 413 -25.78 -6.71 14.00
CA PHE A 413 -25.37 -6.16 15.28
C PHE A 413 -25.53 -4.64 15.32
N ILE A 414 -25.81 -4.14 16.52
CA ILE A 414 -25.82 -2.71 16.81
C ILE A 414 -25.05 -2.45 18.10
N PHE A 415 -24.19 -1.42 18.07
CA PHE A 415 -23.43 -0.97 19.24
C PHE A 415 -23.91 0.40 19.71
N TYR A 416 -24.39 0.45 20.95
CA TYR A 416 -24.77 1.69 21.63
C TYR A 416 -23.56 2.26 22.38
N SER A 417 -22.89 3.26 21.80
CA SER A 417 -21.68 3.87 22.38
C SER A 417 -21.92 4.45 23.78
N ASP A 418 -23.05 5.12 24.01
CA ASP A 418 -23.42 5.76 25.29
C ASP A 418 -23.42 4.78 26.47
N ASN A 419 -23.93 3.56 26.25
CA ASN A 419 -24.07 2.53 27.27
C ASN A 419 -23.06 1.37 27.12
N LYS A 420 -22.15 1.47 26.14
CA LYS A 420 -21.20 0.43 25.72
C LYS A 420 -21.85 -0.96 25.59
N GLU A 421 -22.95 -1.03 24.84
CA GLU A 421 -23.74 -2.25 24.73
C GLU A 421 -23.84 -2.73 23.28
N LEU A 422 -23.36 -3.95 23.02
CA LEU A 422 -23.46 -4.66 21.74
C LEU A 422 -24.63 -5.64 21.80
N LYS A 423 -25.62 -5.47 20.91
CA LYS A 423 -26.79 -6.34 20.81
C LYS A 423 -26.94 -6.94 19.40
N PRO A 424 -27.45 -8.18 19.30
CA PRO A 424 -27.89 -8.71 18.03
C PRO A 424 -29.15 -7.96 17.58
N GLN A 425 -29.27 -7.74 16.28
CA GLN A 425 -30.42 -7.16 15.61
C GLN A 425 -31.10 -8.25 14.77
N ALA A 426 -32.42 -8.20 14.65
CA ALA A 426 -33.13 -9.09 13.75
C ALA A 426 -32.71 -8.76 12.31
N SER A 427 -32.26 -9.76 11.55
CA SER A 427 -31.80 -9.55 10.19
C SER A 427 -32.90 -8.89 9.35
N ILE A 428 -32.58 -7.75 8.73
CA ILE A 428 -33.50 -7.06 7.80
C ILE A 428 -33.68 -7.91 6.53
N GLN A 429 -32.66 -8.67 6.15
CA GLN A 429 -32.71 -9.59 5.02
C GLN A 429 -33.57 -10.83 5.35
N LYS A 430 -34.54 -11.09 4.47
CA LYS A 430 -35.30 -12.35 4.47
C LYS A 430 -34.40 -13.50 4.03
N GLU A 431 -34.48 -14.63 4.72
CA GLU A 431 -33.79 -15.87 4.31
C GLU A 431 -34.03 -16.17 2.82
N GLY A 432 -32.94 -16.39 2.08
CA GLY A 432 -32.97 -16.72 0.64
C GLY A 432 -33.02 -15.53 -0.32
N LEU A 433 -33.04 -14.28 0.16
CA LEU A 433 -32.97 -13.07 -0.68
C LEU A 433 -31.50 -12.67 -0.92
N HIS A 434 -31.03 -12.79 -2.16
CA HIS A 434 -29.68 -12.38 -2.57
C HIS A 434 -29.74 -11.12 -3.44
N PHE A 435 -29.86 -9.94 -2.83
CA PHE A 435 -30.06 -8.68 -3.56
C PHE A 435 -28.92 -8.38 -4.55
N TYR A 436 -27.66 -8.54 -4.13
CA TYR A 436 -26.47 -8.34 -4.96
C TYR A 436 -25.99 -9.62 -5.69
N GLY A 437 -26.84 -10.66 -5.77
CA GLY A 437 -26.49 -11.93 -6.39
C GLY A 437 -25.91 -12.97 -5.42
N LYS A 438 -25.88 -14.24 -5.84
CA LYS A 438 -25.59 -15.39 -4.97
C LYS A 438 -24.14 -15.45 -4.46
N SER A 439 -23.19 -14.92 -5.22
CA SER A 439 -21.77 -14.93 -4.89
C SER A 439 -21.38 -13.83 -3.89
N VAL A 440 -22.24 -12.81 -3.72
CA VAL A 440 -21.99 -11.67 -2.82
C VAL A 440 -22.65 -11.94 -1.47
N TYR A 441 -21.84 -12.02 -0.41
CA TYR A 441 -22.32 -12.14 0.98
C TYR A 441 -22.92 -10.82 1.46
N SER A 442 -22.14 -9.74 1.37
CA SER A 442 -22.61 -8.38 1.64
C SER A 442 -21.81 -7.35 0.85
N LEU A 443 -22.41 -6.17 0.66
CA LEU A 443 -21.81 -5.04 -0.04
C LEU A 443 -22.06 -3.79 0.80
N THR A 444 -20.99 -3.10 1.18
CA THR A 444 -21.05 -1.88 1.99
C THR A 444 -20.40 -0.73 1.24
N CYS A 445 -21.10 0.39 1.15
CA CYS A 445 -20.65 1.61 0.48
C CYS A 445 -20.35 2.70 1.50
N ILE A 446 -19.09 3.15 1.57
CA ILE A 446 -18.66 4.24 2.44
C ILE A 446 -18.64 5.55 1.65
N VAL A 447 -19.43 6.52 2.08
CA VAL A 447 -19.63 7.81 1.41
C VAL A 447 -19.16 8.95 2.33
N GLY A 448 -18.41 9.91 1.82
CA GLY A 448 -18.00 11.08 2.61
C GLY A 448 -17.14 12.04 1.80
N LYS A 449 -16.95 13.28 2.27
CA LYS A 449 -16.07 14.25 1.58
C LYS A 449 -14.60 13.81 1.61
N ASN A 450 -13.75 14.47 0.82
CA ASN A 450 -12.30 14.24 0.89
C ASN A 450 -11.79 14.59 2.30
N GLY A 451 -10.93 13.73 2.85
CA GLY A 451 -10.37 13.92 4.19
C GLY A 451 -11.22 13.41 5.36
N THR A 452 -12.43 12.87 5.13
CA THR A 452 -13.29 12.36 6.21
C THR A 452 -12.89 10.99 6.78
N GLY A 453 -11.81 10.38 6.27
CA GLY A 453 -11.29 9.12 6.81
C GLY A 453 -11.69 7.83 6.09
N LYS A 454 -12.34 7.89 4.92
CA LYS A 454 -12.72 6.73 4.09
C LYS A 454 -11.59 5.69 3.92
N THR A 455 -10.46 6.11 3.33
CA THR A 455 -9.28 5.27 3.15
C THR A 455 -8.69 4.81 4.49
N SER A 456 -8.79 5.61 5.55
CA SER A 456 -8.28 5.23 6.88
C SER A 456 -9.07 4.07 7.49
N ILE A 457 -10.38 4.01 7.25
CA ILE A 457 -11.22 2.88 7.69
C ILE A 457 -10.84 1.61 6.92
N ILE A 458 -10.66 1.70 5.60
CA ILE A 458 -10.19 0.57 4.79
C ILE A 458 -8.81 0.10 5.26
N ASP A 459 -7.86 1.01 5.44
CA ASP A 459 -6.50 0.70 5.93
C ASP A 459 -6.54 0.04 7.32
N PHE A 460 -7.42 0.51 8.22
CA PHE A 460 -7.58 -0.14 9.52
C PHE A 460 -8.04 -1.60 9.39
N LEU A 461 -9.07 -1.85 8.58
CA LEU A 461 -9.64 -3.20 8.41
C LEU A 461 -8.70 -4.13 7.65
N ARG A 462 -8.11 -3.68 6.54
CA ARG A 462 -7.25 -4.52 5.71
C ARG A 462 -5.87 -4.70 6.33
N GLU A 463 -5.30 -3.70 6.98
CA GLU A 463 -3.91 -3.74 7.45
C GLU A 463 -3.85 -3.97 8.96
N LYS A 464 -4.26 -2.99 9.77
CA LYS A 464 -4.01 -2.99 11.22
C LYS A 464 -4.77 -4.09 11.95
N PHE A 465 -6.01 -4.35 11.57
CA PHE A 465 -6.82 -5.40 12.17
C PHE A 465 -6.25 -6.79 11.87
N TYR A 466 -5.84 -7.04 10.63
CA TYR A 466 -5.18 -8.30 10.26
C TYR A 466 -3.84 -8.50 10.97
N ILE A 467 -3.02 -7.45 11.10
CA ILE A 467 -1.80 -7.53 11.90
C ILE A 467 -2.11 -7.87 13.36
N MET A 468 -3.13 -7.25 13.95
CA MET A 468 -3.55 -7.59 15.32
C MET A 468 -3.99 -9.05 15.43
N LEU A 469 -4.81 -9.54 14.49
CA LEU A 469 -5.23 -10.93 14.44
C LEU A 469 -4.01 -11.86 14.37
N LYS A 470 -3.07 -11.58 13.48
CA LYS A 470 -1.82 -12.34 13.34
C LYS A 470 -1.00 -12.34 14.64
N MET A 471 -0.79 -11.16 15.24
CA MET A 471 -0.07 -11.03 16.51
C MET A 471 -0.76 -11.75 17.68
N LEU A 472 -2.08 -11.89 17.65
CA LEU A 472 -2.84 -12.67 18.63
C LEU A 472 -2.64 -14.18 18.44
N GLU A 473 -2.66 -14.66 17.19
CA GLU A 473 -2.32 -16.05 16.84
C GLU A 473 -0.91 -16.39 17.35
N ASP A 474 0.00 -15.47 17.05
CA ASP A 474 1.43 -15.51 17.33
C ASP A 474 1.76 -15.30 18.81
N SER A 475 0.77 -15.04 19.67
CA SER A 475 0.96 -14.78 21.11
C SER A 475 1.80 -13.54 21.44
N MET A 476 2.03 -12.64 20.49
CA MET A 476 2.72 -11.37 20.69
C MET A 476 1.83 -10.33 21.38
N LEU A 477 0.52 -10.48 21.24
CA LEU A 477 -0.46 -9.56 21.80
C LEU A 477 -1.31 -10.31 22.84
N PRO A 478 -1.32 -9.89 24.11
CA PRO A 478 -2.21 -10.49 25.10
C PRO A 478 -3.65 -10.08 24.81
N CYS A 479 -4.57 -11.05 24.89
CA CYS A 479 -6.00 -10.81 24.76
C CYS A 479 -6.76 -11.62 25.81
N GLU A 480 -7.56 -10.92 26.60
CA GLU A 480 -8.41 -11.50 27.63
C GLU A 480 -9.87 -11.28 27.27
N ASN A 481 -10.61 -12.36 26.99
CA ASN A 481 -12.05 -12.29 26.69
C ASN A 481 -12.42 -11.28 25.58
N GLY A 482 -11.64 -11.22 24.51
CA GLY A 482 -11.85 -10.31 23.37
C GLY A 482 -11.34 -8.88 23.61
N TYR A 483 -10.64 -8.62 24.72
CA TYR A 483 -10.06 -7.33 25.06
C TYR A 483 -8.54 -7.32 24.88
N ILE A 484 -8.02 -6.31 24.18
CA ILE A 484 -6.59 -6.00 24.06
C ILE A 484 -6.29 -4.70 24.82
N ASP A 485 -5.24 -4.69 25.64
CA ASP A 485 -4.82 -3.46 26.32
C ASP A 485 -4.25 -2.43 25.33
N LYS A 486 -4.67 -1.17 25.50
CA LYS A 486 -4.20 -0.05 24.68
C LYS A 486 -2.71 0.22 24.82
N GLU A 487 -2.12 -0.09 25.98
CA GLU A 487 -0.68 0.10 26.21
C GLU A 487 0.15 -0.77 25.26
N TYR A 488 -0.23 -2.05 25.09
CA TYR A 488 0.43 -2.94 24.13
C TYR A 488 0.29 -2.44 22.68
N CYS A 489 -0.90 -1.99 22.28
CA CYS A 489 -1.09 -1.42 20.94
C CYS A 489 -0.21 -0.18 20.68
N ARG A 490 0.08 0.60 21.74
CA ARG A 490 0.92 1.80 21.67
C ARG A 490 2.40 1.45 21.59
N GLU A 491 2.86 0.54 22.44
CA GLU A 491 4.26 0.08 22.47
C GLU A 491 4.67 -0.53 21.12
N LEU A 492 3.78 -1.35 20.54
CA LEU A 492 3.97 -1.99 19.24
C LEU A 492 3.68 -1.05 18.06
N LYS A 493 3.38 0.24 18.30
CA LYS A 493 3.02 1.25 17.28
C LYS A 493 1.90 0.79 16.32
N LEU A 494 0.99 -0.07 16.80
CA LEU A 494 -0.13 -0.60 16.00
C LEU A 494 -1.24 0.44 15.84
N LEU A 495 -1.56 1.14 16.92
CA LEU A 495 -2.61 2.16 16.98
C LEU A 495 -2.12 3.40 17.74
N GLY A 496 -2.66 4.56 17.39
CA GLY A 496 -2.41 5.80 18.12
C GLY A 496 -2.96 5.73 19.56
N GLY A 497 -2.36 6.50 20.48
CA GLY A 497 -2.63 6.38 21.92
C GLY A 497 -4.07 6.64 22.36
N GLU A 498 -4.86 7.37 21.56
CA GLU A 498 -6.28 7.68 21.80
C GLU A 498 -7.24 6.76 21.03
N CYS A 499 -6.74 5.87 20.17
CA CYS A 499 -7.56 5.05 19.30
C CYS A 499 -8.40 4.04 20.10
N THR A 500 -9.69 3.95 19.79
CA THR A 500 -10.63 2.97 20.33
C THR A 500 -11.33 2.25 19.19
N PHE A 501 -11.49 0.93 19.32
CA PHE A 501 -12.19 0.13 18.34
C PHE A 501 -12.99 -1.01 18.96
N LEU A 502 -14.02 -1.46 18.24
CA LEU A 502 -14.72 -2.72 18.43
C LEU A 502 -15.00 -3.29 17.04
N VAL A 503 -14.48 -4.48 16.74
CA VAL A 503 -14.77 -5.20 15.51
C VAL A 503 -15.56 -6.45 15.85
N VAL A 504 -16.66 -6.69 15.14
CA VAL A 504 -17.41 -7.93 15.14
C VAL A 504 -17.23 -8.60 13.79
N PHE A 505 -16.84 -9.86 13.81
CA PHE A 505 -16.59 -10.64 12.61
C PHE A 505 -17.03 -12.09 12.82
N ARG A 506 -17.50 -12.71 11.76
CA ARG A 506 -17.96 -14.09 11.75
C ARG A 506 -16.85 -14.98 11.22
N VAL A 507 -16.61 -16.10 11.90
CA VAL A 507 -15.71 -17.17 11.47
C VAL A 507 -16.50 -18.47 11.41
N GLY A 508 -16.78 -18.94 10.19
CA GLY A 508 -17.68 -20.08 9.94
C GLY A 508 -19.11 -19.70 10.33
N ASP A 509 -19.67 -20.38 11.34
CA ASP A 509 -21.03 -20.10 11.81
C ASP A 509 -21.13 -19.33 13.13
N LYS A 510 -20.00 -18.93 13.69
CA LYS A 510 -19.92 -18.23 14.98
C LYS A 510 -19.49 -16.79 14.80
N ASP A 511 -20.11 -15.90 15.56
CA ASP A 511 -19.80 -14.47 15.55
C ASP A 511 -18.88 -14.15 16.75
N TYR A 512 -17.79 -13.43 16.49
CA TYR A 512 -16.77 -13.05 17.46
C TYR A 512 -16.59 -11.55 17.52
N PHE A 513 -16.13 -11.04 18.67
CA PHE A 513 -15.73 -9.64 18.80
C PHE A 513 -14.30 -9.49 19.34
N LEU A 514 -13.63 -8.43 18.89
CA LEU A 514 -12.34 -7.98 19.38
C LEU A 514 -12.38 -6.46 19.62
N THR A 515 -11.86 -6.00 20.75
CA THR A 515 -11.91 -4.59 21.14
C THR A 515 -10.73 -4.19 22.02
N ASN A 516 -10.43 -2.90 22.07
CA ASN A 516 -9.55 -2.31 23.09
C ASN A 516 -10.31 -1.41 24.09
N MET A 517 -11.63 -1.54 24.15
CA MET A 517 -12.50 -0.82 25.09
C MET A 517 -12.90 -1.70 26.27
N LYS A 518 -12.80 -1.15 27.49
CA LYS A 518 -13.23 -1.83 28.72
C LYS A 518 -14.74 -1.71 28.93
N ASP A 519 -15.29 -2.72 29.60
CA ASP A 519 -16.66 -2.79 30.13
C ASP A 519 -17.79 -2.82 29.07
N ILE A 520 -17.58 -3.52 27.95
CA ILE A 520 -18.64 -3.73 26.94
C ILE A 520 -19.64 -4.79 27.40
N LYS A 521 -20.92 -4.42 27.49
CA LYS A 521 -22.04 -5.37 27.65
C LYS A 521 -22.32 -6.05 26.32
N LYS A 522 -22.39 -7.38 26.31
CA LYS A 522 -22.48 -8.19 25.08
C LYS A 522 -23.59 -9.23 25.15
N SER A 523 -24.29 -9.42 24.04
CA SER A 523 -25.29 -10.48 23.85
C SER A 523 -25.12 -11.09 22.45
N GLY A 524 -25.25 -12.42 22.33
CA GLY A 524 -25.22 -13.10 21.03
C GLY A 524 -23.88 -13.14 20.29
N VAL A 525 -22.77 -12.70 20.92
CA VAL A 525 -21.42 -12.69 20.32
C VAL A 525 -20.39 -13.29 21.28
N LEU A 526 -19.48 -14.10 20.77
CA LEU A 526 -18.41 -14.71 21.55
C LEU A 526 -17.18 -13.79 21.63
N PRO A 527 -16.49 -13.73 22.78
CA PRO A 527 -15.19 -13.07 22.83
C PRO A 527 -14.21 -13.78 21.89
N TYR A 528 -13.50 -13.01 21.08
CA TYR A 528 -12.36 -13.56 20.38
C TYR A 528 -11.31 -13.99 21.41
N GLN A 529 -10.91 -15.24 21.30
CA GLN A 529 -9.85 -15.85 22.09
C GLN A 529 -8.85 -16.46 21.11
N LYS A 530 -7.60 -16.54 21.57
CA LYS A 530 -6.46 -17.11 20.82
C LYS A 530 -6.77 -18.47 20.16
N GLU A 531 -7.70 -19.23 20.73
CA GLU A 531 -8.05 -20.60 20.34
C GLU A 531 -8.86 -20.71 19.03
N ILE A 532 -9.42 -19.61 18.53
CA ILE A 532 -10.36 -19.60 17.39
C ILE A 532 -9.65 -19.46 16.03
N CYS A 533 -8.42 -18.97 16.03
CA CYS A 533 -7.81 -18.39 14.83
C CYS A 533 -6.62 -19.21 14.35
N ASN A 534 -6.94 -20.21 13.54
CA ASN A 534 -5.98 -20.85 12.64
C ASN A 534 -6.62 -20.95 11.25
N THR A 535 -7.48 -19.98 10.91
CA THR A 535 -8.42 -20.01 9.78
C THR A 535 -8.27 -18.82 8.83
N MET A 536 -7.21 -18.02 9.01
CA MET A 536 -6.89 -16.88 8.13
C MET A 536 -6.33 -17.32 6.77
N GLY A 537 -5.78 -18.53 6.66
CA GLY A 537 -5.19 -19.03 5.40
C GLY A 537 -6.17 -19.19 4.24
N SER A 538 -7.49 -19.26 4.51
CA SER A 538 -8.54 -19.50 3.51
C SER A 538 -9.35 -18.25 3.12
N CYS A 539 -9.06 -17.08 3.69
CA CYS A 539 -9.74 -15.84 3.35
C CYS A 539 -8.79 -14.87 2.64
N LYS A 540 -9.03 -14.61 1.35
CA LYS A 540 -8.24 -13.65 0.57
C LYS A 540 -8.72 -12.23 0.83
N VAL A 541 -7.79 -11.30 1.03
CA VAL A 541 -8.09 -9.89 1.19
C VAL A 541 -7.56 -9.14 -0.02
N ALA A 542 -8.43 -8.61 -0.86
CA ALA A 542 -8.01 -7.88 -2.06
C ALA A 542 -8.28 -6.39 -1.92
N TYR A 543 -7.29 -5.57 -2.23
CA TYR A 543 -7.39 -4.11 -2.23
C TYR A 543 -7.21 -3.56 -3.64
N PHE A 544 -8.18 -2.78 -4.11
CA PHE A 544 -8.15 -2.10 -5.40
C PHE A 544 -8.20 -0.60 -5.19
N SER A 545 -7.32 0.14 -5.85
CA SER A 545 -7.36 1.60 -5.85
C SER A 545 -6.73 2.16 -7.12
N GLN A 546 -7.39 3.14 -7.73
CA GLN A 546 -6.88 3.87 -8.89
C GLN A 546 -6.19 5.18 -8.51
N GLN A 547 -6.18 5.53 -7.22
CA GLN A 547 -5.65 6.80 -6.76
C GLN A 547 -4.12 6.85 -6.89
N LEU A 548 -3.63 7.90 -7.56
CA LEU A 548 -2.21 8.22 -7.64
C LEU A 548 -1.89 9.37 -6.69
N GLN A 549 -0.93 9.16 -5.79
CA GLN A 549 -0.42 10.18 -4.89
C GLN A 549 1.10 10.29 -5.09
N ALA A 550 1.55 11.40 -5.69
CA ALA A 550 2.93 11.57 -6.14
C ALA A 550 3.95 11.57 -4.98
N ASP A 551 3.55 12.09 -3.82
CA ASP A 551 4.31 12.02 -2.57
C ASP A 551 4.52 10.57 -2.13
N ARG A 552 3.47 9.73 -2.12
CA ARG A 552 3.59 8.31 -1.73
C ARG A 552 4.53 7.52 -2.64
N ILE A 553 4.58 7.83 -3.93
CA ILE A 553 5.50 7.18 -4.89
C ILE A 553 6.97 7.50 -4.56
N LEU A 554 7.27 8.73 -4.12
CA LEU A 554 8.63 9.15 -3.73
C LEU A 554 9.07 8.52 -2.40
N PHE A 555 8.14 8.27 -1.47
CA PHE A 555 8.44 7.73 -0.14
C PHE A 555 8.58 6.21 -0.07
N LEU A 556 8.19 5.46 -1.11
CA LEU A 556 8.41 4.02 -1.18
C LEU A 556 9.92 3.64 -1.17
N GLU A 557 10.80 4.57 -1.55
CA GLU A 557 12.25 4.38 -1.57
C GLU A 557 12.95 4.66 -0.22
N LYS A 558 12.25 5.26 0.75
CA LYS A 558 12.88 5.88 1.94
C LYS A 558 12.54 5.28 3.31
N LYS A 559 11.84 4.15 3.40
CA LYS A 559 11.46 3.61 4.72
C LYS A 559 12.64 2.97 5.46
N GLY A 560 13.27 3.78 6.31
CA GLY A 560 14.22 3.38 7.35
C GLY A 560 13.56 2.68 8.55
N GLU A 561 14.43 2.22 9.44
CA GLU A 561 14.35 1.15 10.47
C GLU A 561 13.14 1.11 11.43
N GLY A 562 12.22 2.09 11.43
CA GLY A 562 11.15 2.20 12.42
C GLY A 562 9.79 1.61 12.03
N GLU A 563 9.48 1.49 10.73
CA GLU A 563 8.22 0.92 10.19
C GLU A 563 8.43 -0.42 9.48
N THR A 564 9.67 -0.85 9.34
CA THR A 564 10.11 -2.02 8.56
C THR A 564 9.60 -3.33 9.14
N GLY A 565 9.51 -3.48 10.48
CA GLY A 565 9.02 -4.71 11.11
C GLY A 565 7.57 -5.02 10.75
N ILE A 566 6.67 -4.03 10.89
CA ILE A 566 5.22 -4.16 10.73
C ILE A 566 4.84 -4.31 9.24
N SER A 567 5.56 -3.63 8.33
CA SER A 567 5.34 -3.80 6.88
C SER A 567 5.87 -5.14 6.36
N LYS A 568 6.95 -5.69 6.96
CA LYS A 568 7.44 -7.04 6.66
C LYS A 568 6.48 -8.12 7.18
N THR A 569 5.77 -7.89 8.29
CA THR A 569 4.76 -8.82 8.84
C THR A 569 3.53 -9.02 7.93
N LEU A 570 3.23 -8.07 7.04
CA LEU A 570 2.08 -8.16 6.12
C LEU A 570 2.31 -9.15 4.96
N ALA A 571 3.57 -9.44 4.62
CA ALA A 571 3.95 -10.31 3.51
C ALA A 571 3.74 -11.80 3.90
N GLY A 572 2.50 -12.29 3.75
CA GLY A 572 2.12 -13.67 4.06
C GLY A 572 0.65 -13.87 4.48
N LEU A 573 -0.10 -12.78 4.66
CA LEU A 573 -1.50 -12.82 5.15
C LEU A 573 -2.56 -12.98 4.04
N GLY A 574 -2.20 -13.48 2.86
CA GLY A 574 -3.15 -13.61 1.74
C GLY A 574 -3.73 -12.28 1.25
N GLN A 575 -3.01 -11.18 1.47
CA GLN A 575 -3.40 -9.84 1.03
C GLN A 575 -2.91 -9.55 -0.39
N CYS A 576 -3.85 -9.31 -1.29
CA CYS A 576 -3.60 -8.91 -2.66
C CYS A 576 -3.77 -7.40 -2.78
N ASP A 577 -2.72 -6.68 -3.15
CA ASP A 577 -2.81 -5.25 -3.43
C ASP A 577 -2.71 -5.03 -4.95
N TYR A 578 -3.82 -4.58 -5.55
CA TYR A 578 -4.03 -4.27 -6.96
C TYR A 578 -4.12 -2.74 -7.19
N SER A 579 -3.53 -1.94 -6.30
CA SER A 579 -3.47 -0.49 -6.44
C SER A 579 -2.53 -0.04 -7.55
N GLU A 580 -2.84 1.12 -8.16
CA GLU A 580 -1.95 1.70 -9.16
C GLU A 580 -0.57 2.09 -8.63
N ILE A 581 -0.50 2.54 -7.37
CA ILE A 581 0.76 2.89 -6.72
C ILE A 581 1.70 1.67 -6.67
N LYS A 582 1.18 0.49 -6.29
CA LYS A 582 1.99 -0.74 -6.24
C LYS A 582 2.43 -1.19 -7.63
N SER A 583 1.53 -1.13 -8.63
CA SER A 583 1.85 -1.48 -10.01
C SER A 583 3.00 -0.61 -10.56
N ILE A 584 2.94 0.70 -10.35
CA ILE A 584 3.99 1.64 -10.77
C ILE A 584 5.30 1.37 -10.04
N ALA A 585 5.26 1.11 -8.72
CA ALA A 585 6.46 0.83 -7.94
C ALA A 585 7.19 -0.42 -8.45
N ILE A 586 6.47 -1.53 -8.66
CA ILE A 586 7.03 -2.78 -9.21
C ILE A 586 7.61 -2.54 -10.60
N LYS A 587 6.88 -1.82 -11.47
CA LYS A 587 7.32 -1.51 -12.83
C LYS A 587 8.59 -0.68 -12.85
N ARG A 588 8.70 0.34 -11.98
CA ARG A 588 9.89 1.18 -11.85
C ARG A 588 11.09 0.38 -11.34
N ASN A 589 10.88 -0.46 -10.31
CA ASN A 589 11.93 -1.34 -9.78
C ASN A 589 12.43 -2.30 -10.86
N ALA A 590 11.52 -2.90 -11.64
CA ALA A 590 11.87 -3.79 -12.75
C ALA A 590 12.69 -3.07 -13.84
N ILE A 591 12.31 -1.84 -14.21
CA ILE A 591 13.07 -1.02 -15.18
C ILE A 591 14.48 -0.71 -14.63
N ASN A 592 14.58 -0.28 -13.37
CA ASN A 592 15.87 0.05 -12.74
C ASN A 592 16.76 -1.18 -12.52
N ALA A 593 16.19 -2.37 -12.35
CA ALA A 593 16.95 -3.62 -12.26
C ALA A 593 17.54 -4.04 -13.62
N SER A 594 16.99 -3.56 -14.73
CA SER A 594 17.31 -4.02 -16.08
C SER A 594 18.56 -3.36 -16.69
N ASP A 595 19.72 -3.45 -16.02
CA ASP A 595 21.02 -3.15 -16.66
C ASP A 595 21.45 -4.27 -17.66
N ALA A 596 20.71 -5.37 -17.71
CA ALA A 596 20.74 -6.32 -18.82
C ALA A 596 19.31 -6.73 -19.16
N ARG A 597 18.98 -6.86 -20.45
CA ARG A 597 17.69 -7.33 -20.99
C ARG A 597 17.25 -8.66 -20.36
N LYS A 598 16.67 -8.63 -19.17
CA LYS A 598 16.15 -9.79 -18.44
C LYS A 598 14.63 -9.86 -18.52
N GLU A 599 14.16 -11.09 -18.52
CA GLU A 599 12.81 -11.59 -18.77
C GLU A 599 11.81 -11.29 -17.63
N ILE A 600 11.76 -10.05 -17.12
CA ILE A 600 10.75 -9.69 -16.12
C ILE A 600 9.40 -9.55 -16.83
N ILE A 601 8.43 -10.36 -16.43
CA ILE A 601 7.06 -10.30 -16.96
C ILE A 601 6.37 -9.02 -16.50
N ASN A 602 5.71 -8.36 -17.44
CA ASN A 602 4.80 -7.26 -17.22
C ASN A 602 3.43 -7.82 -16.80
N ARG A 603 3.25 -7.97 -15.48
CA ARG A 603 2.04 -8.55 -14.87
C ARG A 603 0.76 -7.83 -15.32
N GLU A 604 0.81 -6.51 -15.42
CA GLU A 604 -0.32 -5.68 -15.85
C GLU A 604 -0.77 -6.04 -17.27
N LEU A 605 0.16 -6.22 -18.21
CA LEU A 605 -0.17 -6.67 -19.57
C LEU A 605 -0.78 -8.07 -19.57
N CYS A 606 -0.27 -9.00 -18.74
CA CYS A 606 -0.87 -10.33 -18.62
C CYS A 606 -2.32 -10.25 -18.12
N TYR A 607 -2.61 -9.43 -17.12
CA TYR A 607 -3.98 -9.23 -16.64
C TYR A 607 -4.90 -8.71 -17.74
N GLN A 608 -4.40 -7.76 -18.55
CA GLN A 608 -5.12 -7.17 -19.66
C GLN A 608 -5.38 -8.18 -20.78
N PHE A 609 -4.37 -8.97 -21.16
CA PHE A 609 -4.52 -10.01 -22.18
C PHE A 609 -5.47 -11.12 -21.72
N SER A 610 -5.42 -11.55 -20.45
CA SER A 610 -6.39 -12.50 -19.88
C SER A 610 -7.82 -12.02 -19.97
N LEU A 611 -8.08 -10.75 -19.63
CA LEU A 611 -9.40 -10.15 -19.76
C LEU A 611 -9.89 -10.18 -21.23
N LEU A 612 -9.03 -9.79 -22.17
CA LEU A 612 -9.34 -9.74 -23.60
C LEU A 612 -9.59 -11.15 -24.17
N ARG A 613 -8.83 -12.15 -23.70
CA ARG A 613 -8.95 -13.56 -24.11
C ARG A 613 -10.33 -14.11 -23.78
N HIS A 614 -10.76 -13.95 -22.53
CA HIS A 614 -11.89 -14.72 -21.99
C HIS A 614 -13.22 -13.96 -21.97
N ILE A 615 -13.23 -12.64 -21.76
CA ILE A 615 -14.49 -11.88 -21.76
C ILE A 615 -15.01 -11.69 -23.18
N GLU A 616 -16.31 -11.90 -23.39
CA GLU A 616 -16.98 -11.68 -24.68
C GLU A 616 -16.81 -10.24 -25.18
N THR A 617 -16.51 -10.07 -26.46
CA THR A 617 -16.29 -8.76 -27.09
C THR A 617 -17.47 -7.81 -26.90
N ASN A 618 -18.70 -8.31 -26.99
CA ASN A 618 -19.91 -7.51 -26.77
C ASN A 618 -19.99 -6.94 -25.35
N LYS A 619 -19.53 -7.69 -24.34
CA LYS A 619 -19.47 -7.21 -22.95
C LYS A 619 -18.38 -6.15 -22.79
N LEU A 620 -17.18 -6.39 -23.34
CA LEU A 620 -16.07 -5.41 -23.30
C LEU A 620 -16.44 -4.09 -23.98
N VAL A 621 -17.05 -4.16 -25.17
CA VAL A 621 -17.58 -3.01 -25.91
C VAL A 621 -18.59 -2.22 -25.08
N ARG A 622 -19.50 -2.92 -24.38
CA ARG A 622 -20.49 -2.30 -23.50
C ARG A 622 -19.85 -1.69 -22.25
N TYR A 623 -18.87 -2.36 -21.65
CA TYR A 623 -18.20 -1.87 -20.44
C TYR A 623 -17.34 -0.64 -20.73
N LEU A 624 -16.61 -0.62 -21.84
CA LEU A 624 -15.66 0.45 -22.17
C LEU A 624 -16.26 1.55 -23.07
N GLU A 625 -17.48 1.35 -23.56
CA GLU A 625 -18.17 2.24 -24.52
C GLU A 625 -17.29 2.57 -25.73
N ILE A 626 -16.81 1.53 -26.39
CA ILE A 626 -15.96 1.59 -27.58
C ILE A 626 -16.64 0.91 -28.76
N SER A 627 -16.33 1.32 -30.00
CA SER A 627 -16.79 0.58 -31.18
C SER A 627 -16.18 -0.83 -31.19
N GLY A 628 -16.97 -1.85 -31.58
CA GLY A 628 -16.45 -3.21 -31.78
C GLY A 628 -15.39 -3.30 -32.90
N GLU A 629 -15.42 -2.35 -33.84
CA GLU A 629 -14.42 -2.24 -34.91
C GLU A 629 -13.16 -1.46 -34.50
N LYS A 630 -13.10 -0.96 -33.25
CA LYS A 630 -11.97 -0.17 -32.77
C LYS A 630 -10.73 -1.05 -32.69
N ARG A 631 -9.65 -0.61 -33.32
CA ARG A 631 -8.32 -1.24 -33.18
C ARG A 631 -7.64 -0.70 -31.93
N LEU A 632 -7.07 -1.63 -31.16
CA LEU A 632 -6.17 -1.34 -30.05
C LEU A 632 -4.74 -1.30 -30.57
N ALA A 633 -3.85 -0.68 -29.80
CA ALA A 633 -2.42 -0.71 -30.13
C ALA A 633 -1.56 -0.92 -28.91
N ILE A 634 -0.43 -1.55 -29.14
CA ILE A 634 0.68 -1.61 -28.20
C ILE A 634 1.56 -0.40 -28.48
N TYR A 635 1.84 0.38 -27.45
CA TYR A 635 2.64 1.59 -27.54
C TYR A 635 3.83 1.53 -26.58
N ASN A 636 4.88 2.25 -26.94
CA ASN A 636 6.00 2.49 -26.05
C ASN A 636 5.65 3.62 -25.08
N LEU A 637 5.72 3.35 -23.78
CA LEU A 637 5.40 4.29 -22.71
C LEU A 637 6.42 5.43 -22.59
N LEU A 638 7.67 5.22 -23.02
CA LEU A 638 8.73 6.21 -22.92
C LEU A 638 8.76 7.14 -24.14
N SER A 639 8.65 6.58 -25.35
CA SER A 639 8.70 7.36 -26.59
C SER A 639 7.32 7.82 -27.08
N GLY A 640 6.23 7.24 -26.57
CA GLY A 640 4.87 7.48 -27.04
C GLY A 640 4.58 6.91 -28.44
N GLY A 641 5.53 6.18 -29.03
CA GLY A 641 5.41 5.60 -30.36
C GLY A 641 4.50 4.36 -30.38
N GLU A 642 3.61 4.30 -31.36
CA GLU A 642 2.85 3.09 -31.69
C GLU A 642 3.81 2.00 -32.22
N ILE A 643 3.65 0.79 -31.71
CA ILE A 643 4.49 -0.37 -32.08
C ILE A 643 3.70 -1.31 -32.99
N GLU A 644 2.52 -1.74 -32.54
CA GLU A 644 1.67 -2.71 -33.26
C GLU A 644 0.19 -2.47 -32.97
N THR A 645 -0.70 -2.77 -33.93
CA THR A 645 -2.16 -2.67 -33.78
C THR A 645 -2.85 -4.01 -33.95
N PHE A 646 -3.91 -4.22 -33.16
CA PHE A 646 -4.70 -5.45 -33.17
C PHE A 646 -6.19 -5.16 -32.91
N SER A 647 -7.06 -6.06 -33.37
CA SER A 647 -8.52 -5.98 -33.17
C SER A 647 -9.01 -6.88 -32.03
N PHE A 648 -10.27 -6.73 -31.63
CA PHE A 648 -10.89 -7.66 -30.68
C PHE A 648 -11.04 -9.07 -31.25
N GLU A 649 -11.25 -9.22 -32.57
CA GLU A 649 -11.23 -10.53 -33.22
C GLU A 649 -9.85 -11.19 -33.14
N ASP A 650 -8.77 -10.41 -33.27
CA ASP A 650 -7.41 -10.94 -33.14
C ASP A 650 -7.13 -11.49 -31.73
N CYS A 651 -7.76 -10.93 -30.69
CA CYS A 651 -7.67 -11.47 -29.33
C CYS A 651 -8.44 -12.79 -29.11
N LYS A 652 -9.38 -13.13 -30.00
CA LYS A 652 -10.11 -14.41 -29.97
C LYS A 652 -9.39 -15.51 -30.74
N ASP A 653 -8.56 -15.13 -31.70
CA ASP A 653 -7.63 -16.05 -32.35
C ASP A 653 -6.48 -16.38 -31.39
N THR A 654 -6.46 -17.62 -30.93
CA THR A 654 -5.48 -18.08 -29.94
C THR A 654 -4.06 -17.90 -30.44
N SER A 655 -3.78 -18.20 -31.71
CA SER A 655 -2.42 -18.10 -32.26
C SER A 655 -1.92 -16.67 -32.37
N LYS A 656 -2.80 -15.71 -32.68
CA LYS A 656 -2.41 -14.28 -32.75
C LYS A 656 -2.22 -13.68 -31.38
N LEU A 657 -3.10 -13.99 -30.43
CA LEU A 657 -2.97 -13.49 -29.06
C LEU A 657 -1.71 -14.04 -28.39
N GLU A 658 -1.41 -15.32 -28.59
CA GLU A 658 -0.19 -15.94 -28.06
C GLU A 658 1.07 -15.27 -28.66
N ALA A 659 1.08 -14.94 -29.96
CA ALA A 659 2.18 -14.19 -30.57
C ALA A 659 2.38 -12.80 -29.94
N LEU A 660 1.30 -12.06 -29.68
CA LEU A 660 1.37 -10.76 -28.98
C LEU A 660 1.88 -10.92 -27.54
N ILE A 661 1.42 -11.95 -26.83
CA ILE A 661 1.86 -12.23 -25.47
C ILE A 661 3.37 -12.55 -25.46
N GLU A 662 3.83 -13.46 -26.33
CA GLU A 662 5.24 -13.86 -26.42
C GLU A 662 6.16 -12.67 -26.75
N GLU A 663 5.72 -11.76 -27.62
CA GLU A 663 6.51 -10.59 -28.00
C GLU A 663 6.55 -9.50 -26.91
N TYR A 664 5.42 -9.22 -26.24
CA TYR A 664 5.28 -8.02 -25.42
C TYR A 664 5.17 -8.27 -23.92
N ALA A 665 4.81 -9.46 -23.45
CA ALA A 665 4.62 -9.71 -22.02
C ALA A 665 5.92 -9.56 -21.21
N LYS A 666 7.11 -9.70 -21.82
CA LYS A 666 8.42 -9.47 -21.17
C LYS A 666 8.89 -8.01 -21.25
N ARG A 667 8.12 -7.11 -21.89
CA ARG A 667 8.49 -5.71 -22.08
C ARG A 667 7.83 -4.80 -21.04
N GLN A 668 8.67 -4.17 -20.22
CA GLN A 668 8.21 -3.20 -19.23
C GLN A 668 7.94 -1.82 -19.83
N ASP A 669 8.54 -1.49 -20.96
CA ASP A 669 8.41 -0.20 -21.63
C ASP A 669 7.13 -0.08 -22.49
N VAL A 670 6.25 -1.08 -22.49
CA VAL A 670 5.04 -1.10 -23.33
C VAL A 670 3.74 -1.17 -22.53
N GLY A 671 2.65 -0.77 -23.18
CA GLY A 671 1.28 -0.82 -22.67
C GLY A 671 0.24 -0.93 -23.80
N ILE A 672 -0.99 -1.32 -23.47
CA ILE A 672 -2.12 -1.34 -24.42
C ILE A 672 -2.85 0.02 -24.37
N GLY A 673 -2.97 0.66 -25.52
CA GLY A 673 -3.41 2.04 -25.68
C GLY A 673 -4.66 2.21 -26.54
N PHE A 674 -4.82 3.41 -27.10
CA PHE A 674 -6.03 3.89 -27.81
C PHE A 674 -7.28 4.02 -26.93
N PHE A 675 -7.09 4.21 -25.63
CA PHE A 675 -8.15 4.53 -24.67
C PHE A 675 -8.10 6.00 -24.27
N SER A 676 -9.25 6.60 -23.97
CA SER A 676 -9.25 7.82 -23.14
C SER A 676 -8.76 7.48 -21.72
N SER A 677 -8.37 8.48 -20.94
CA SER A 677 -7.88 8.25 -19.56
C SER A 677 -8.89 7.44 -18.72
N GLY A 678 -10.18 7.79 -18.76
CA GLY A 678 -11.22 7.05 -18.07
C GLY A 678 -11.47 5.63 -18.62
N GLN A 679 -11.35 5.44 -19.95
CA GLN A 679 -11.47 4.10 -20.54
C GLN A 679 -10.32 3.19 -20.09
N TYR A 680 -9.10 3.73 -20.06
CA TYR A 680 -7.93 3.00 -19.61
C TYR A 680 -8.06 2.62 -18.13
N ALA A 681 -8.45 3.58 -17.29
CA ALA A 681 -8.62 3.35 -15.85
C ALA A 681 -9.67 2.26 -15.57
N LYS A 682 -10.78 2.26 -16.34
CA LYS A 682 -11.79 1.20 -16.29
C LYS A 682 -11.28 -0.15 -16.78
N PHE A 683 -10.54 -0.17 -17.90
CA PHE A 683 -9.95 -1.38 -18.46
C PHE A 683 -8.98 -2.06 -17.48
N VAL A 684 -8.07 -1.28 -16.89
CA VAL A 684 -7.11 -1.76 -15.89
C VAL A 684 -7.82 -2.32 -14.66
N PHE A 685 -8.80 -1.60 -14.11
CA PHE A 685 -9.55 -2.07 -12.95
C PHE A 685 -10.26 -3.41 -13.24
N LEU A 686 -10.93 -3.52 -14.39
CA LEU A 686 -11.60 -4.75 -14.80
C LEU A 686 -10.60 -5.90 -15.06
N ALA A 687 -9.43 -5.61 -15.63
CA ALA A 687 -8.40 -6.61 -15.89
C ALA A 687 -7.85 -7.20 -14.57
N ARG A 688 -7.54 -6.34 -13.60
CA ARG A 688 -7.08 -6.77 -12.26
C ARG A 688 -8.16 -7.53 -11.51
N LEU A 689 -9.40 -7.04 -11.53
CA LEU A 689 -10.53 -7.72 -10.90
C LEU A 689 -10.77 -9.10 -11.55
N TYR A 690 -10.73 -9.17 -12.88
CA TYR A 690 -10.86 -10.44 -13.61
C TYR A 690 -9.76 -11.42 -13.22
N TRP A 691 -8.50 -10.96 -13.21
CA TRP A 691 -7.37 -11.78 -12.84
C TRP A 691 -7.53 -12.37 -11.43
N PHE A 692 -7.92 -11.54 -10.47
CA PHE A 692 -8.17 -11.96 -9.09
C PHE A 692 -9.29 -12.98 -8.97
N LEU A 693 -10.42 -12.77 -9.65
CA LEU A 693 -11.61 -13.63 -9.52
C LEU A 693 -11.52 -14.94 -10.30
N ARG A 694 -10.88 -14.93 -11.47
CA ARG A 694 -10.93 -16.04 -12.44
C ARG A 694 -9.67 -16.21 -13.28
N GLY A 695 -9.10 -15.11 -13.79
CA GLY A 695 -8.04 -15.13 -14.79
C GLY A 695 -6.78 -15.88 -14.35
N TYR A 696 -6.43 -15.85 -13.06
CA TYR A 696 -5.31 -16.66 -12.54
C TYR A 696 -5.53 -18.16 -12.79
N ASN A 697 -6.72 -18.69 -12.52
CA ASN A 697 -6.98 -20.14 -12.65
C ASN A 697 -6.98 -20.59 -14.12
N GLU A 698 -7.28 -19.69 -15.05
CA GLU A 698 -7.35 -19.99 -16.48
C GLU A 698 -6.01 -19.84 -17.21
N ASP A 699 -5.25 -18.78 -16.93
CA ASP A 699 -4.07 -18.42 -17.73
C ASP A 699 -2.72 -18.50 -16.98
N SER A 700 -2.70 -18.64 -15.65
CA SER A 700 -1.43 -18.64 -14.88
C SER A 700 -0.43 -19.69 -15.36
N GLN A 701 -0.90 -20.91 -15.64
CA GLN A 701 -0.05 -22.01 -16.11
C GLN A 701 0.57 -21.70 -17.47
N TYR A 702 -0.17 -21.05 -18.37
CA TYR A 702 0.34 -20.63 -19.67
C TYR A 702 1.47 -19.60 -19.51
N TYR A 703 1.23 -18.54 -18.73
CA TYR A 703 2.25 -17.53 -18.50
C TYR A 703 3.49 -18.05 -17.74
N GLN A 704 3.31 -18.97 -16.78
CA GLN A 704 4.41 -19.55 -16.01
C GLN A 704 5.26 -20.54 -16.82
N LYS A 705 4.67 -21.27 -17.77
CA LYS A 705 5.37 -22.27 -18.57
C LYS A 705 6.25 -21.66 -19.66
N ASP A 706 5.75 -20.61 -20.33
CA ASP A 706 6.34 -20.12 -21.57
C ASP A 706 7.11 -18.78 -21.41
N LEU A 707 6.91 -18.05 -20.30
CA LEU A 707 7.49 -16.71 -20.14
C LEU A 707 8.48 -16.59 -18.97
N THR A 708 8.16 -17.01 -17.74
CA THR A 708 9.10 -17.17 -16.62
C THR A 708 8.44 -17.89 -15.42
N GLU A 709 9.19 -18.78 -14.76
CA GLU A 709 8.74 -19.55 -13.60
C GLU A 709 8.39 -18.62 -12.40
N GLN A 710 7.27 -18.88 -11.72
CA GLN A 710 6.86 -18.28 -10.42
C GLN A 710 6.57 -16.77 -10.36
N THR A 711 6.24 -16.15 -11.50
CA THR A 711 5.84 -14.73 -11.53
C THR A 711 4.48 -14.46 -10.86
N PHE A 712 3.51 -15.35 -11.04
CA PHE A 712 2.14 -15.18 -10.54
C PHE A 712 1.86 -16.21 -9.45
N LEU A 713 1.41 -15.76 -8.27
CA LEU A 713 1.25 -16.64 -7.13
C LEU A 713 -0.21 -17.02 -6.88
N ARG A 714 -0.47 -18.23 -6.39
CA ARG A 714 -1.83 -18.66 -5.97
C ARG A 714 -2.43 -17.75 -4.92
N GLU A 715 -1.59 -17.20 -4.05
CA GLU A 715 -2.00 -16.26 -3.01
C GLU A 715 -2.49 -14.91 -3.55
N ASP A 716 -2.12 -14.55 -4.79
CA ASP A 716 -2.53 -13.29 -5.42
C ASP A 716 -3.95 -13.35 -6.02
N ALA A 717 -4.62 -14.50 -6.00
CA ALA A 717 -5.93 -14.71 -6.63
C ALA A 717 -6.87 -15.57 -5.77
N LEU A 718 -8.17 -15.45 -6.05
CA LEU A 718 -9.22 -16.23 -5.41
C LEU A 718 -9.21 -17.68 -5.93
N GLN A 719 -9.06 -18.64 -5.03
CA GLN A 719 -9.13 -20.06 -5.36
C GLN A 719 -10.55 -20.62 -5.13
N GLN A 720 -10.82 -21.80 -5.67
CA GLN A 720 -12.11 -22.48 -5.48
C GLN A 720 -12.36 -22.74 -3.98
N GLU A 721 -13.60 -22.48 -3.53
CA GLU A 721 -14.07 -22.70 -2.15
C GLU A 721 -13.41 -21.80 -1.08
N GLU A 722 -12.61 -20.79 -1.49
CA GLU A 722 -12.13 -19.72 -0.60
C GLU A 722 -13.18 -18.59 -0.46
N SER A 723 -13.03 -17.76 0.58
CA SER A 723 -13.78 -16.51 0.73
C SER A 723 -12.91 -15.30 0.39
N ALA A 724 -13.53 -14.22 -0.07
CA ALA A 724 -12.82 -12.98 -0.39
C ALA A 724 -13.41 -11.77 0.34
N LEU A 725 -12.54 -10.94 0.91
CA LEU A 725 -12.84 -9.58 1.35
C LEU A 725 -12.25 -8.61 0.33
N ILE A 726 -13.11 -7.95 -0.44
CA ILE A 726 -12.70 -7.02 -1.50
C ILE A 726 -12.91 -5.59 -1.02
N PHE A 727 -11.81 -4.87 -0.86
CA PHE A 727 -11.78 -3.45 -0.56
C PHE A 727 -11.52 -2.66 -1.85
N ILE A 728 -12.38 -1.71 -2.19
CA ILE A 728 -12.21 -0.86 -3.37
C ILE A 728 -12.22 0.61 -2.95
N ASP A 729 -11.07 1.27 -3.01
CA ASP A 729 -10.95 2.69 -2.67
C ASP A 729 -11.08 3.57 -3.91
N GLU A 730 -12.19 4.31 -4.01
CA GLU A 730 -12.54 5.20 -5.12
C GLU A 730 -12.36 4.51 -6.50
N GLY A 731 -12.94 3.33 -6.66
CA GLY A 731 -12.79 2.50 -7.88
C GLY A 731 -13.40 3.11 -9.14
N GLU A 732 -14.21 4.15 -9.01
CA GLU A 732 -14.82 4.91 -10.10
C GLU A 732 -14.07 6.23 -10.40
N LEU A 733 -12.92 6.45 -9.75
CA LEU A 733 -12.07 7.61 -10.02
C LEU A 733 -11.73 7.67 -11.52
N TYR A 734 -11.84 8.86 -12.12
CA TYR A 734 -11.69 9.12 -13.56
C TYR A 734 -12.84 8.64 -14.47
N TYR A 735 -13.90 8.04 -13.95
CA TYR A 735 -15.01 7.55 -14.77
C TYR A 735 -15.93 8.71 -15.20
N HIS A 736 -16.46 8.63 -16.42
CA HIS A 736 -17.56 9.48 -16.85
C HIS A 736 -18.81 9.21 -16.00
N PRO A 737 -19.70 10.20 -15.72
CA PRO A 737 -20.88 10.00 -14.87
C PRO A 737 -21.76 8.81 -15.26
N GLU A 738 -21.93 8.54 -16.57
CA GLU A 738 -22.68 7.36 -17.03
C GLU A 738 -22.02 6.03 -16.64
N TRP A 739 -20.70 5.97 -16.54
CA TRP A 739 -20.00 4.78 -16.05
C TRP A 739 -20.04 4.68 -14.53
N GLN A 740 -20.03 5.80 -13.81
CA GLN A 740 -20.25 5.80 -12.36
C GLN A 740 -21.65 5.28 -12.03
N ARG A 741 -22.68 5.69 -12.79
CA ARG A 741 -24.04 5.17 -12.68
C ARG A 741 -24.13 3.67 -12.97
N ARG A 742 -23.29 3.14 -13.87
CA ARG A 742 -23.24 1.70 -14.20
C ARG A 742 -22.20 0.92 -13.37
N TYR A 743 -21.57 1.55 -12.38
CA TYR A 743 -20.43 0.98 -11.67
C TYR A 743 -20.82 -0.30 -10.93
N VAL A 744 -21.83 -0.23 -10.05
CA VAL A 744 -22.31 -1.38 -9.26
C VAL A 744 -22.75 -2.52 -10.18
N SER A 745 -23.56 -2.23 -11.21
CA SER A 745 -23.96 -3.24 -12.20
C SER A 745 -22.76 -3.92 -12.87
N THR A 746 -21.74 -3.17 -13.29
CA THR A 746 -20.54 -3.75 -13.93
C THR A 746 -19.76 -4.61 -12.94
N LEU A 747 -19.64 -4.17 -11.68
CA LEU A 747 -18.97 -4.90 -10.61
C LEU A 747 -19.68 -6.23 -10.33
N LEU A 748 -21.01 -6.22 -10.17
CA LEU A 748 -21.82 -7.41 -9.95
C LEU A 748 -21.75 -8.38 -11.14
N ASP A 749 -21.76 -7.88 -12.37
CA ASP A 749 -21.58 -8.70 -13.56
C ASP A 749 -20.22 -9.43 -13.55
N MET A 750 -19.13 -8.76 -13.12
CA MET A 750 -17.82 -9.40 -12.97
C MET A 750 -17.78 -10.42 -11.83
N LEU A 751 -18.42 -10.12 -10.69
CA LEU A 751 -18.49 -11.04 -9.54
C LEU A 751 -19.32 -12.28 -9.83
N SER A 752 -20.29 -12.19 -10.74
CA SER A 752 -21.05 -13.35 -11.21
C SER A 752 -20.19 -14.40 -11.93
N LEU A 753 -18.96 -14.03 -12.35
CA LEU A 753 -17.99 -14.94 -12.96
C LEU A 753 -17.29 -15.85 -11.95
N CYS A 754 -17.44 -15.61 -10.64
CA CYS A 754 -16.86 -16.45 -9.60
C CYS A 754 -17.45 -17.87 -9.65
N GLU A 755 -16.59 -18.88 -9.69
CA GLU A 755 -16.97 -20.29 -9.67
C GLU A 755 -16.82 -20.88 -8.26
N GLY A 756 -17.42 -22.06 -8.00
CA GLY A 756 -17.05 -22.89 -6.84
C GLY A 756 -17.59 -22.44 -5.47
N GLY A 757 -18.70 -21.72 -5.41
CA GLY A 757 -19.37 -21.40 -4.12
C GLY A 757 -18.64 -20.39 -3.24
N ALA A 758 -17.63 -19.69 -3.78
CA ALA A 758 -16.93 -18.60 -3.09
C ALA A 758 -17.92 -17.51 -2.66
N ARG A 759 -17.78 -17.06 -1.41
CA ARG A 759 -18.55 -15.93 -0.85
C ARG A 759 -17.66 -14.70 -0.76
N VAL A 760 -18.11 -13.62 -1.38
CA VAL A 760 -17.37 -12.36 -1.47
C VAL A 760 -18.07 -11.30 -0.63
N GLN A 761 -17.37 -10.67 0.31
CA GLN A 761 -17.82 -9.45 0.98
C GLN A 761 -17.07 -8.26 0.41
N ILE A 762 -17.80 -7.18 0.11
CA ILE A 762 -17.28 -6.01 -0.60
C ILE A 762 -17.45 -4.79 0.28
N VAL A 763 -16.37 -4.02 0.43
CA VAL A 763 -16.41 -2.70 1.05
C VAL A 763 -15.76 -1.73 0.08
N PHE A 764 -16.54 -0.78 -0.43
CA PHE A 764 -15.99 0.22 -1.33
C PHE A 764 -16.29 1.64 -0.86
N THR A 765 -15.43 2.57 -1.25
CA THR A 765 -15.61 4.00 -0.96
C THR A 765 -15.99 4.73 -2.24
N THR A 766 -16.79 5.78 -2.09
CA THR A 766 -17.15 6.64 -3.22
C THR A 766 -17.36 8.08 -2.78
N ASN A 767 -16.96 9.01 -3.66
CA ASN A 767 -17.37 10.41 -3.60
C ASN A 767 -18.46 10.73 -4.63
N SER A 768 -18.96 9.70 -5.33
CA SER A 768 -19.90 9.85 -6.43
C SER A 768 -21.34 9.53 -6.02
N PRO A 769 -22.26 10.49 -6.18
CA PRO A 769 -23.70 10.27 -5.95
C PRO A 769 -24.34 9.32 -6.97
N PHE A 770 -23.69 9.09 -8.10
CA PHE A 770 -24.22 8.23 -9.15
C PHE A 770 -24.14 6.74 -8.75
N VAL A 771 -23.17 6.36 -7.93
CA VAL A 771 -22.93 4.97 -7.52
C VAL A 771 -23.98 4.52 -6.48
N ILE A 772 -24.37 5.41 -5.57
CA ILE A 772 -25.26 5.05 -4.45
C ILE A 772 -26.72 4.79 -4.86
N SER A 773 -27.11 5.16 -6.08
CA SER A 773 -28.47 4.91 -6.60
C SER A 773 -28.75 3.41 -6.79
N ASP A 774 -27.72 2.57 -6.87
CA ASP A 774 -27.83 1.11 -7.01
C ASP A 774 -27.61 0.37 -5.68
N VAL A 775 -27.48 1.10 -4.56
CA VAL A 775 -27.16 0.54 -3.24
C VAL A 775 -28.33 0.77 -2.28
N LEU A 776 -28.63 -0.22 -1.43
CA LEU A 776 -29.66 -0.11 -0.39
C LEU A 776 -29.26 0.91 0.67
N LYS A 777 -30.23 1.54 1.33
CA LYS A 777 -29.97 2.60 2.32
C LYS A 777 -29.16 2.05 3.50
N GLU A 778 -29.49 0.84 3.93
CA GLU A 778 -28.85 0.17 5.05
C GLU A 778 -27.36 -0.12 4.78
N ASP A 779 -27.02 -0.41 3.52
CA ASP A 779 -25.66 -0.72 3.08
C ASP A 779 -24.78 0.52 2.87
N VAL A 780 -25.35 1.75 2.95
CA VAL A 780 -24.61 3.00 2.78
C VAL A 780 -24.24 3.63 4.11
N GLN A 781 -22.94 3.83 4.34
CA GLN A 781 -22.39 4.47 5.53
C GLN A 781 -21.86 5.86 5.20
N TYR A 782 -22.48 6.89 5.79
CA TYR A 782 -22.11 8.30 5.58
C TYR A 782 -21.13 8.80 6.66
N LEU A 783 -19.94 9.22 6.25
CA LEU A 783 -18.96 9.89 7.12
C LEU A 783 -19.23 11.41 7.10
N SER A 784 -19.94 11.94 8.10
CA SER A 784 -20.20 13.37 8.24
C SER A 784 -20.46 13.82 9.67
N ASP A 785 -20.09 15.07 9.97
CA ASP A 785 -20.21 15.69 11.29
C ASP A 785 -21.67 15.88 11.76
N SER A 786 -22.63 15.89 10.84
CA SER A 786 -24.07 16.01 11.13
C SER A 786 -24.79 14.68 10.91
N ARG A 787 -25.38 14.11 11.97
CA ARG A 787 -26.30 12.95 11.88
C ARG A 787 -27.63 13.36 11.23
N THR A 788 -27.62 13.65 9.94
CA THR A 788 -28.85 13.83 9.15
C THR A 788 -29.35 12.48 8.68
N GLU A 789 -30.59 12.12 9.02
CA GLU A 789 -31.23 10.92 8.47
C GLU A 789 -31.45 11.09 6.97
N PHE A 790 -30.79 10.24 6.18
CA PHE A 790 -31.00 10.18 4.74
C PHE A 790 -32.19 9.27 4.39
N GLY A 791 -32.88 9.62 3.29
CA GLY A 791 -33.98 8.81 2.76
C GLY A 791 -33.49 7.58 2.01
N GLU A 792 -34.43 6.80 1.47
CA GLU A 792 -34.14 5.65 0.61
C GLU A 792 -33.23 6.03 -0.58
N THR A 793 -32.20 5.22 -0.82
CA THR A 793 -31.16 5.44 -1.84
C THR A 793 -31.42 4.67 -3.13
N LEU A 794 -31.88 3.42 -3.04
CA LEU A 794 -32.08 2.55 -4.19
C LEU A 794 -33.11 3.15 -5.17
N GLY A 795 -32.69 3.34 -6.43
CA GLY A 795 -33.53 3.90 -7.49
C GLY A 795 -33.94 5.36 -7.28
N GLN A 796 -33.30 6.08 -6.35
CA GLN A 796 -33.64 7.46 -6.01
C GLN A 796 -33.20 8.45 -7.11
N ASN A 797 -33.91 9.57 -7.21
CA ASN A 797 -33.50 10.64 -8.13
C ASN A 797 -32.13 11.21 -7.71
N ILE A 798 -31.18 11.23 -8.65
CA ILE A 798 -29.80 11.68 -8.44
C ILE A 798 -29.75 13.12 -7.88
N HIS A 799 -30.65 14.03 -8.27
CA HIS A 799 -30.68 15.39 -7.72
C HIS A 799 -31.03 15.43 -6.23
N ILE A 800 -31.86 14.49 -5.76
CA ILE A 800 -32.20 14.35 -4.34
C ILE A 800 -30.99 13.82 -3.57
N LEU A 801 -30.31 12.81 -4.12
CA LEU A 801 -29.10 12.23 -3.55
C LEU A 801 -27.96 13.26 -3.47
N LEU A 802 -27.78 14.05 -4.52
CA LEU A 802 -26.83 15.16 -4.61
C LEU A 802 -27.05 16.21 -3.53
N LYS A 803 -28.30 16.66 -3.35
CA LYS A 803 -28.65 17.72 -2.40
C LYS A 803 -28.67 17.22 -0.95
N ARG A 804 -29.24 16.04 -0.71
CA ARG A 804 -29.42 15.52 0.66
C ARG A 804 -28.18 14.77 1.11
N ASN A 805 -27.69 13.81 0.33
CA ASN A 805 -26.75 12.79 0.80
C ASN A 805 -25.26 13.13 0.52
N PHE A 806 -24.97 14.06 -0.41
CA PHE A 806 -23.60 14.44 -0.81
C PHE A 806 -23.21 15.87 -0.43
N PHE A 807 -23.96 16.50 0.48
CA PHE A 807 -23.60 17.77 1.10
C PHE A 807 -23.42 18.94 0.12
N MET A 808 -24.15 18.93 -1.01
CA MET A 808 -24.22 20.10 -1.88
C MET A 808 -25.31 21.05 -1.40
N ASP A 809 -24.94 22.31 -1.20
CA ASP A 809 -25.90 23.35 -0.80
C ASP A 809 -26.94 23.61 -1.91
N TYR A 810 -26.51 23.54 -3.17
CA TYR A 810 -27.33 23.80 -4.35
C TYR A 810 -27.01 22.85 -5.51
N THR A 811 -28.01 22.63 -6.38
CA THR A 811 -27.90 21.79 -7.59
C THR A 811 -27.54 22.59 -8.85
N ILE A 812 -27.24 23.88 -8.70
CA ILE A 812 -26.86 24.81 -9.77
C ILE A 812 -25.48 25.40 -9.46
N GLY A 813 -24.77 25.85 -10.49
CA GLY A 813 -23.46 26.47 -10.32
C GLY A 813 -23.53 27.74 -9.47
N GLU A 814 -22.50 27.98 -8.65
CA GLU A 814 -22.46 29.10 -7.70
C GLU A 814 -22.51 30.46 -8.41
N TYR A 815 -21.93 30.59 -9.61
CA TYR A 815 -22.06 31.80 -10.41
C TYR A 815 -23.50 32.03 -10.88
N SER A 816 -24.17 30.99 -11.39
CA SER A 816 -25.58 31.08 -11.80
C SER A 816 -26.48 31.41 -10.61
N ARG A 817 -26.20 30.84 -9.43
CA ARG A 817 -26.89 31.16 -8.17
C ARG A 817 -26.71 32.64 -7.81
N ARG A 818 -25.47 33.15 -7.81
CA ARG A 818 -25.18 34.57 -7.52
C ARG A 818 -25.80 35.51 -8.54
N LEU A 819 -25.83 35.15 -9.82
CA LEU A 819 -26.51 35.91 -10.86
C LEU A 819 -28.01 36.02 -10.56
N ILE A 820 -28.67 34.89 -10.27
CA ILE A 820 -30.09 34.86 -9.91
C ILE A 820 -30.35 35.70 -8.66
N GLU A 821 -29.54 35.56 -7.61
CA GLU A 821 -29.68 36.35 -6.38
C GLU A 821 -29.46 37.86 -6.64
N THR A 822 -28.51 38.23 -7.50
CA THR A 822 -28.28 39.61 -7.91
C THR A 822 -29.49 40.18 -8.65
N ILE A 823 -30.08 39.42 -9.57
CA ILE A 823 -31.30 39.82 -10.29
C ILE A 823 -32.47 40.01 -9.30
N ILE A 824 -32.66 39.07 -8.37
CA ILE A 824 -33.72 39.16 -7.34
C ILE A 824 -33.54 40.43 -6.52
N ARG A 825 -32.33 40.68 -6.00
CA ARG A 825 -32.04 41.87 -5.19
C ARG A 825 -32.24 43.15 -5.99
N TRP A 826 -31.81 43.20 -7.25
CA TRP A 826 -32.05 44.35 -8.12
C TRP A 826 -33.55 44.63 -8.34
N ILE A 827 -34.35 43.59 -8.60
CA ILE A 827 -35.82 43.73 -8.74
C ILE A 827 -36.42 44.26 -7.43
N GLU A 828 -36.04 43.68 -6.29
CA GLU A 828 -36.53 44.08 -4.97
C GLU A 828 -36.14 45.52 -4.59
N GLU A 829 -34.92 45.95 -4.90
CA GLU A 829 -34.47 47.34 -4.69
C GLU A 829 -35.25 48.33 -5.55
N LYS A 830 -35.47 48.01 -6.84
CA LYS A 830 -36.25 48.87 -7.73
C LYS A 830 -37.72 48.95 -7.31
N ASP A 831 -38.34 47.86 -6.88
CA ASP A 831 -39.71 47.86 -6.35
C ASP A 831 -39.83 48.70 -5.07
N LYS A 832 -38.89 48.53 -4.11
CA LYS A 832 -38.84 49.35 -2.89
C LYS A 832 -38.70 50.84 -3.19
N ASN A 833 -37.80 51.23 -4.08
CA ASN A 833 -37.61 52.63 -4.46
C ASN A 833 -38.88 53.23 -5.09
N GLN A 834 -39.59 52.47 -5.93
CA GLN A 834 -40.85 52.92 -6.53
C GLN A 834 -41.98 53.07 -5.50
N ARG A 835 -42.01 52.24 -4.46
CA ARG A 835 -42.99 52.35 -3.36
C ARG A 835 -42.70 53.54 -2.44
N ILE A 836 -41.42 53.85 -2.20
CA ILE A 836 -41.01 55.01 -1.37
C ILE A 836 -41.36 56.34 -2.06
N GLU A 837 -41.29 56.41 -3.40
CA GLU A 837 -41.71 57.60 -4.17
C GLU A 837 -43.20 57.95 -4.03
N GLN A 838 -44.04 57.02 -3.55
CA GLN A 838 -45.48 57.27 -3.31
C GLN A 838 -45.78 57.87 -1.92
N SER A 839 -44.82 57.87 -0.99
CA SER A 839 -44.98 58.43 0.37
C SER A 839 -44.14 59.71 0.53
N GLU A 840 -44.77 60.88 0.50
CA GLU A 840 -44.08 62.16 0.68
C GLU A 840 -43.46 62.31 2.09
N SER A 841 -42.14 62.47 2.16
CA SER A 841 -41.43 63.46 3.01
C SER A 841 -39.93 63.42 2.72
N ASN A 842 -39.36 64.56 2.33
CA ASN A 842 -38.01 64.74 1.79
C ASN A 842 -36.85 64.65 2.82
N GLU A 843 -37.08 64.18 4.06
CA GLU A 843 -36.08 64.29 5.15
C GLU A 843 -35.27 63.03 5.48
N ARG A 844 -35.37 61.95 4.71
CA ARG A 844 -34.54 60.73 4.93
C ARG A 844 -33.75 60.29 3.70
N ARG A 845 -33.16 61.24 2.96
CA ARG A 845 -32.32 60.92 1.77
C ARG A 845 -30.84 60.63 2.08
N GLU A 846 -30.37 60.76 3.32
CA GLU A 846 -28.91 60.71 3.60
C GLU A 846 -28.43 59.70 4.66
N MET A 847 -29.27 58.79 5.16
CA MET A 847 -28.81 57.76 6.12
C MET A 847 -29.43 56.40 5.83
N GLN A 848 -28.98 55.75 4.76
CA GLN A 848 -28.91 54.29 4.57
C GLN A 848 -28.33 54.01 3.17
N ALA A 849 -27.02 54.22 3.03
CA ALA A 849 -26.23 53.70 1.91
C ALA A 849 -25.47 52.48 2.44
N GLU A 850 -26.16 51.36 2.60
CA GLU A 850 -25.50 50.07 2.76
C GLU A 850 -25.91 49.18 1.57
N GLU A 851 -24.88 48.85 0.79
CA GLU A 851 -24.84 47.97 -0.39
C GLU A 851 -25.85 48.27 -1.51
N LYS A 852 -25.53 49.22 -2.41
CA LYS A 852 -26.11 49.22 -3.75
C LYS A 852 -25.73 47.90 -4.44
N THR A 853 -26.71 47.09 -4.86
CA THR A 853 -26.40 45.97 -5.75
C THR A 853 -25.89 46.48 -7.10
N ASP A 854 -24.59 46.33 -7.34
CA ASP A 854 -23.94 46.87 -8.54
C ASP A 854 -24.10 45.90 -9.72
N ILE A 855 -25.22 46.01 -10.44
CA ILE A 855 -25.45 45.22 -11.66
C ILE A 855 -24.55 45.68 -12.83
N SER A 856 -23.82 46.79 -12.66
CA SER A 856 -22.86 47.33 -13.65
C SER A 856 -21.73 46.35 -13.98
N PHE A 857 -21.44 45.38 -13.10
CA PHE A 857 -20.51 44.30 -13.38
C PHE A 857 -20.88 43.49 -14.64
N TYR A 858 -22.18 43.39 -14.96
CA TYR A 858 -22.67 42.64 -16.11
C TYR A 858 -22.80 43.49 -17.38
N PHE A 859 -22.76 44.82 -17.27
CA PHE A 859 -23.05 45.73 -18.39
C PHE A 859 -22.24 47.03 -18.33
N ASP A 860 -21.46 47.28 -19.37
CA ASP A 860 -20.84 48.57 -19.62
C ASP A 860 -21.80 49.46 -20.44
N ASN A 861 -22.21 50.60 -19.87
CA ASN A 861 -23.00 51.68 -20.53
C ASN A 861 -24.27 51.24 -21.29
N VAL A 862 -25.46 51.30 -20.66
CA VAL A 862 -26.73 50.94 -21.33
C VAL A 862 -27.87 51.94 -21.07
N GLN A 863 -28.74 52.13 -22.08
CA GLN A 863 -29.90 53.04 -22.11
C GLN A 863 -31.18 52.47 -21.44
N ASP A 864 -31.34 51.14 -21.30
CA ASP A 864 -32.47 50.51 -20.59
C ASP A 864 -32.04 49.26 -19.79
N GLU A 865 -32.02 49.39 -18.45
CA GLU A 865 -31.67 48.31 -17.53
C GLU A 865 -32.71 47.16 -17.54
N TYR A 866 -33.97 47.42 -17.88
CA TYR A 866 -35.06 46.43 -17.80
C TYR A 866 -34.98 45.40 -18.94
N GLU A 867 -34.61 45.81 -20.16
CA GLU A 867 -34.44 44.89 -21.29
C GLU A 867 -33.24 43.97 -21.08
N MET A 868 -32.17 44.48 -20.47
CA MET A 868 -30.96 43.70 -20.21
C MET A 868 -31.20 42.63 -19.15
N VAL A 869 -31.90 42.98 -18.06
CA VAL A 869 -32.29 42.00 -17.04
C VAL A 869 -33.25 40.96 -17.63
N GLU A 870 -34.18 41.36 -18.49
CA GLU A 870 -35.04 40.44 -19.23
C GLU A 870 -34.22 39.46 -20.09
N HIS A 871 -33.21 39.95 -20.80
CA HIS A 871 -32.32 39.10 -21.59
C HIS A 871 -31.54 38.11 -20.73
N LEU A 872 -31.01 38.53 -19.58
CA LEU A 872 -30.35 37.63 -18.63
C LEU A 872 -31.30 36.56 -18.09
N ILE A 873 -32.53 36.93 -17.76
CA ILE A 873 -33.54 35.99 -17.28
C ILE A 873 -33.82 34.93 -18.36
N GLN A 874 -33.93 35.32 -19.63
CA GLN A 874 -34.14 34.38 -20.74
C GLN A 874 -33.01 33.37 -20.91
N GLN A 875 -31.76 33.71 -20.52
CA GLN A 875 -30.63 32.77 -20.56
C GLN A 875 -30.66 31.74 -19.41
N ILE A 876 -31.47 31.93 -18.35
CA ILE A 876 -31.54 31.01 -17.21
C ILE A 876 -32.17 29.70 -17.66
N GLY A 877 -31.41 28.60 -17.69
CA GLY A 877 -31.87 27.31 -18.21
C GLY A 877 -33.00 26.64 -17.43
N GLU A 878 -33.06 26.83 -16.10
CA GLU A 878 -34.07 26.21 -15.23
C GLU A 878 -35.42 26.96 -15.30
N PRO A 879 -36.49 26.34 -15.82
CA PRO A 879 -37.76 27.03 -16.07
C PRO A 879 -38.40 27.60 -14.80
N VAL A 880 -38.22 26.95 -13.65
CA VAL A 880 -38.81 27.41 -12.39
C VAL A 880 -38.24 28.77 -11.98
N TYR A 881 -36.92 28.97 -12.07
CA TYR A 881 -36.30 30.26 -11.76
C TYR A 881 -36.64 31.30 -12.81
N ARG A 882 -36.56 30.95 -14.10
CA ARG A 882 -36.89 31.85 -15.21
C ARG A 882 -38.30 32.41 -15.08
N ASN A 883 -39.31 31.55 -14.99
CA ASN A 883 -40.71 31.97 -14.93
C ASN A 883 -41.02 32.82 -13.70
N LYS A 884 -40.38 32.52 -12.56
CA LYS A 884 -40.57 33.30 -11.34
C LYS A 884 -39.98 34.72 -11.48
N LEU A 885 -38.78 34.83 -12.05
CA LEU A 885 -38.13 36.13 -12.28
C LEU A 885 -38.84 36.95 -13.37
N GLU A 886 -39.32 36.31 -14.44
CA GLU A 886 -40.17 36.97 -15.44
C GLU A 886 -41.46 37.52 -14.83
N GLY A 887 -42.09 36.74 -13.94
CA GLY A 887 -43.26 37.19 -13.18
C GLY A 887 -42.95 38.42 -12.32
N MET A 888 -41.87 38.37 -11.54
CA MET A 888 -41.43 39.50 -10.69
C MET A 888 -41.08 40.75 -11.52
N LEU A 889 -40.41 40.58 -12.67
CA LEU A 889 -40.06 41.70 -13.56
C LEU A 889 -41.30 42.32 -14.21
N ARG A 890 -42.30 41.50 -14.57
CA ARG A 890 -43.58 41.99 -15.12
C ARG A 890 -44.36 42.78 -14.07
N GLU A 891 -44.47 42.27 -12.85
CA GLU A 891 -45.10 42.99 -11.73
C GLU A 891 -44.43 44.35 -11.48
N LEU A 892 -43.08 44.39 -11.50
CA LEU A 892 -42.33 45.63 -11.37
C LEU A 892 -42.64 46.62 -12.51
N ARG A 893 -42.77 46.15 -13.76
CA ARG A 893 -43.17 47.01 -14.90
C ARG A 893 -44.58 47.56 -14.74
N GLU A 894 -45.53 46.72 -14.31
CA GLU A 894 -46.91 47.13 -14.04
C GLU A 894 -47.01 48.17 -12.90
N HIS A 895 -46.25 47.98 -11.83
CA HIS A 895 -46.15 48.95 -10.73
C HIS A 895 -45.60 50.30 -11.20
N LYS A 896 -44.55 50.30 -12.03
CA LYS A 896 -43.97 51.51 -12.62
C LYS A 896 -45.00 52.25 -13.49
N GLU A 897 -45.71 51.54 -14.37
CA GLU A 897 -46.73 52.13 -15.25
C GLU A 897 -47.88 52.75 -14.45
N ASN A 898 -48.36 52.06 -13.41
CA ASN A 898 -49.42 52.57 -12.55
C ASN A 898 -48.96 53.79 -11.72
N SER A 899 -47.72 53.79 -11.24
CA SER A 899 -47.13 54.94 -10.55
C SER A 899 -47.04 56.17 -11.47
N LEU A 900 -46.59 55.98 -12.71
CA LEU A 900 -46.55 57.04 -13.74
C LEU A 900 -47.94 57.61 -14.04
N LYS A 901 -48.95 56.75 -14.24
CA LYS A 901 -50.35 57.18 -14.46
C LYS A 901 -50.88 58.00 -13.29
N ASN A 902 -50.66 57.54 -12.06
CA ASN A 902 -51.07 58.28 -10.85
C ASN A 902 -50.35 59.63 -10.73
N ARG A 903 -49.06 59.70 -11.08
CA ARG A 903 -48.30 60.96 -11.05
C ARG A 903 -48.76 61.96 -12.11
N ILE A 904 -49.07 61.47 -13.32
CA ILE A 904 -49.67 62.30 -14.38
C ILE A 904 -51.01 62.86 -13.91
N PHE A 905 -51.87 62.01 -13.32
CA PHE A 905 -53.15 62.44 -12.78
C PHE A 905 -53.01 63.53 -11.69
N GLN A 906 -52.07 63.36 -10.75
CA GLN A 906 -51.77 64.39 -9.74
C GLN A 906 -51.29 65.71 -10.34
N LEU A 907 -50.41 65.65 -11.35
CA LEU A 907 -49.89 66.84 -12.03
C LEU A 907 -50.98 67.55 -12.85
N GLU A 908 -51.89 66.80 -13.48
CA GLU A 908 -53.06 67.36 -14.16
C GLU A 908 -54.00 68.06 -13.17
N GLN A 909 -54.19 67.50 -11.98
CA GLN A 909 -54.98 68.12 -10.92
C GLN A 909 -54.32 69.41 -10.40
N GLN A 910 -53.00 69.39 -10.15
CA GLN A 910 -52.25 70.59 -9.77
C GLN A 910 -52.29 71.67 -10.85
N LYS A 911 -52.20 71.27 -12.12
CA LYS A 911 -52.34 72.18 -13.26
C LYS A 911 -53.72 72.84 -13.27
N ALA A 912 -54.79 72.07 -13.07
CA ALA A 912 -56.15 72.60 -12.99
C ALA A 912 -56.34 73.58 -11.82
N ASP A 913 -55.78 73.27 -10.65
CA ASP A 913 -55.82 74.17 -9.48
C ASP A 913 -55.04 75.47 -9.72
N LEU A 914 -53.87 75.39 -10.38
CA LEU A 914 -53.09 76.57 -10.77
C LEU A 914 -53.80 77.41 -11.84
N GLU A 915 -54.44 76.78 -12.83
CA GLU A 915 -55.23 77.47 -13.85
C GLU A 915 -56.43 78.21 -13.22
N LYS A 916 -57.10 77.58 -12.24
CA LYS A 916 -58.16 78.23 -11.46
C LYS A 916 -57.63 79.43 -10.69
N LYS A 917 -56.48 79.29 -10.03
CA LYS A 917 -55.83 80.38 -9.28
C LYS A 917 -55.38 81.54 -10.18
N ILE A 918 -54.95 81.24 -11.41
CA ILE A 918 -54.63 82.25 -12.43
C ILE A 918 -55.91 82.95 -12.90
N ALA A 919 -57.03 82.25 -13.04
CA ALA A 919 -58.32 82.85 -13.39
C ALA A 919 -58.82 83.79 -12.29
N GLU A 920 -58.74 83.37 -11.01
CA GLU A 920 -59.07 84.21 -9.84
C GLU A 920 -58.20 85.49 -9.82
N LEU A 921 -56.89 85.38 -10.08
CA LEU A 921 -55.99 86.54 -10.16
C LEU A 921 -56.25 87.46 -11.38
N LYS A 922 -56.82 86.93 -12.47
CA LYS A 922 -57.23 87.74 -13.63
C LYS A 922 -58.53 88.49 -13.38
N GLU A 923 -59.48 87.87 -12.67
CA GLU A 923 -60.70 88.56 -12.21
C GLU A 923 -60.37 89.69 -11.23
N GLU A 924 -59.42 89.50 -10.30
CA GLU A 924 -58.94 90.58 -9.43
C GLU A 924 -58.28 91.74 -10.20
N GLY A 925 -57.66 91.48 -11.35
CA GLY A 925 -57.08 92.52 -12.22
C GLY A 925 -58.10 93.30 -13.08
N GLU A 926 -59.28 92.74 -13.38
CA GLU A 926 -60.36 93.44 -14.09
C GLU A 926 -61.15 94.40 -13.20
N TYR A 927 -61.09 94.25 -11.87
CA TYR A 927 -61.68 95.21 -10.92
C TYR A 927 -60.86 96.49 -10.73
N ASP A 928 -59.56 96.50 -11.09
CA ASP A 928 -58.66 97.66 -10.94
C ASP A 928 -58.54 98.53 -12.20
N SER A 929 -59.37 98.30 -13.23
CA SER A 929 -59.36 99.08 -14.48
C SER A 929 -60.72 99.66 -14.92
N ASN A 930 -61.65 99.88 -13.97
CA ASN A 930 -62.85 100.71 -14.15
C ASN A 930 -62.89 101.91 -13.19
#